data_AF-A0A4R4UV45-F1
#
_entry.id   AF-A0A4R4UV45-F1
#
_cell.length_a   1.000
_cell.length_b   1.000
_cell.length_c   1.000
_cell.angle_alpha   90.00
_cell.angle_beta   90.00
_cell.angle_gamma   90.00
#
_symmetry.space_group_name_H-M   'P 1'
#
loop_
_entity.id
_entity.type
_entity.pdbx_description
1 polymer ?
#
loop_
_entity_poly.entity_id
_entity_poly.type
_entity_poly.pdbx_seq_one_letter_code
_entity_poly.pdbx_strand_id
1 'polypeptide(L)'
;MGGVAGGAPGATGGGSTSSAGGGRPGGSGGWTGTAGTPGAAARPTGGDAGPRPDTSRQGPASRGPATPDAPSRPNTRPDGGVPQQRTQQGPSTTPPRPEATTPRPDAPTQRPDGTAPRPEGPGQRPNGSTPEEAGRPNGTSPETQRPDDGSNPSRPDHDGPDPHDTDGKQDGPDRHDDSDQHQDADPGTPERQEQIDAAEANRQGTPAGSSFHDDPNMRDLASRVPDDGVHHTVDVHALPDGRVRIGDNTFSAKEFADMLRRDPNFDGSKPVRLLSCDAGTSGLARDLANELGTPVTAPRGLAWTDGNGRVFASDMGPDGRPGWPPNGGWDTHNPDGTTTSASNDGFHPPRDGEDPGDAPDDAKARGKSGEGDWRDRPYEGSGRTPRDKVNDPDYIDRHYYRREKDGRVELVWRSQREDVDSNGNALPGQRDDNGALTRKRTDEYGEPKLDVKLVDGKPVLADDLPAPEPYYPKGSDSAPYPRDVQQRIEQQIEANMERHRREGDDRPLSHENRPSIAADADHARAQYDQAKAEAAESGKIQPDSSKREIERALDDDVVADKKYHATIRTKLGEETGEAVADRFSRDFISRTWREDANTDPVQTNVGSAGGRSGADEFDQIREPVDGEFLVTEAKGPYASYDDRWDMTGSRRVQQGHPAYFDTVLSKLFISDPELATRISLARQLDLEDGRTPPRVQYIGVQATIKGDSIGYQATEFDLDPPKLDPLRNQNDDAGER
;
A
#
# COMPACT_ATOMS: atom_id res chain seq x y z
N MET A 1 67.91 21.56 -54.87
CA MET A 1 68.47 21.30 -56.23
C MET A 1 67.45 20.45 -56.97
N GLY A 2 67.03 20.81 -58.19
CA GLY A 2 65.88 20.19 -58.89
C GLY A 2 64.52 20.55 -58.24
N GLY A 3 63.37 20.57 -58.93
CA GLY A 3 63.07 20.35 -60.37
C GLY A 3 62.55 18.94 -60.70
N VAL A 4 61.51 18.73 -61.53
CA VAL A 4 60.65 19.66 -62.32
C VAL A 4 59.28 19.00 -62.68
N ALA A 5 58.19 19.80 -62.80
CA ALA A 5 56.90 19.54 -63.49
C ALA A 5 56.03 18.31 -63.08
N GLY A 6 54.69 18.28 -63.24
CA GLY A 6 53.63 19.22 -63.69
C GLY A 6 52.24 18.52 -63.61
N GLY A 7 51.06 19.08 -63.92
CA GLY A 7 50.68 20.47 -64.23
C GLY A 7 49.25 20.65 -64.81
N ALA A 8 48.31 21.21 -64.02
CA ALA A 8 47.06 21.94 -64.41
C ALA A 8 45.90 21.18 -65.12
N PRO A 9 44.69 21.78 -65.31
CA PRO A 9 43.87 22.70 -64.47
C PRO A 9 42.42 22.15 -64.22
N GLY A 10 41.65 22.56 -63.18
CA GLY A 10 40.76 23.75 -63.12
C GLY A 10 39.26 23.40 -63.41
N ALA A 11 38.21 24.13 -63.01
CA ALA A 11 37.94 25.24 -62.07
C ALA A 11 36.36 25.38 -61.94
N THR A 12 35.63 26.29 -61.26
CA THR A 12 35.89 27.56 -60.53
C THR A 12 34.71 27.95 -59.60
N GLY A 13 34.95 28.48 -58.38
CA GLY A 13 34.03 29.38 -57.61
C GLY A 13 32.83 28.76 -56.86
N GLY A 14 32.26 29.36 -55.80
CA GLY A 14 32.48 30.63 -55.05
C GLY A 14 31.17 30.99 -54.28
N GLY A 15 31.09 31.83 -53.24
CA GLY A 15 32.01 32.67 -52.44
C GLY A 15 31.30 33.12 -51.12
N SER A 16 31.88 33.99 -50.28
CA SER A 16 31.52 34.07 -48.83
C SER A 16 31.38 35.45 -48.17
N THR A 17 30.64 35.49 -47.04
CA THR A 17 30.76 36.34 -45.81
C THR A 17 30.62 37.88 -45.83
N SER A 18 29.73 38.42 -44.97
CA SER A 18 29.77 39.78 -44.34
C SER A 18 28.57 40.03 -43.39
N SER A 19 28.57 40.89 -42.34
CA SER A 19 29.62 41.34 -41.38
C SER A 19 29.02 42.22 -40.25
N ALA A 20 29.56 42.14 -39.02
CA ALA A 20 29.46 43.11 -37.89
C ALA A 20 28.07 43.42 -37.22
N GLY A 21 28.11 44.15 -36.09
CA GLY A 21 26.92 44.61 -35.32
C GLY A 21 27.27 45.56 -34.15
N GLY A 22 26.26 46.01 -33.39
CA GLY A 22 26.40 46.80 -32.15
C GLY A 22 25.38 47.95 -31.96
N GLY A 23 24.91 48.19 -30.72
CA GLY A 23 24.07 49.35 -30.37
C GLY A 23 23.08 49.15 -29.21
N ARG A 24 23.13 50.02 -28.20
CA ARG A 24 22.23 50.17 -27.01
C ARG A 24 21.87 51.68 -26.90
N PRO A 25 20.98 52.14 -25.99
CA PRO A 25 19.64 51.67 -25.63
C PRO A 25 18.62 52.86 -25.57
N GLY A 26 17.38 52.63 -25.13
CA GLY A 26 16.49 53.73 -24.69
C GLY A 26 15.02 53.34 -24.64
N GLY A 27 14.28 53.77 -23.60
CA GLY A 27 12.85 53.52 -23.45
C GLY A 27 12.12 54.66 -22.74
N SER A 28 10.81 54.76 -22.95
CA SER A 28 9.84 55.53 -22.14
C SER A 28 8.43 55.43 -22.76
N GLY A 29 7.40 55.79 -22.00
CA GLY A 29 6.05 56.07 -22.53
C GLY A 29 5.10 54.87 -22.58
N GLY A 30 4.26 54.72 -21.55
CA GLY A 30 3.08 53.86 -21.63
C GLY A 30 1.93 54.52 -22.43
N TRP A 31 0.92 53.73 -22.80
CA TRP A 31 -0.29 54.23 -23.48
C TRP A 31 -1.55 53.56 -22.93
N THR A 32 -2.59 54.37 -22.70
CA THR A 32 -3.91 53.92 -22.26
C THR A 32 -4.88 53.92 -23.44
N GLY A 33 -5.69 52.88 -23.62
CA GLY A 33 -6.71 52.91 -24.69
C GLY A 33 -7.43 51.60 -25.01
N THR A 34 -8.56 51.34 -24.35
CA THR A 34 -9.73 50.72 -24.99
C THR A 34 -10.40 51.75 -25.92
N ALA A 35 -11.16 51.41 -26.97
CA ALA A 35 -11.53 50.12 -27.56
C ALA A 35 -11.70 50.28 -29.09
N GLY A 36 -11.87 49.19 -29.85
CA GLY A 36 -12.25 49.29 -31.26
C GLY A 36 -12.46 47.97 -32.00
N THR A 37 -13.72 47.58 -32.26
CA THR A 37 -14.08 46.48 -33.15
C THR A 37 -14.16 46.96 -34.61
N PRO A 38 -13.43 46.32 -35.53
CA PRO A 38 -14.02 45.77 -36.75
C PRO A 38 -13.52 44.33 -36.99
N GLY A 39 -14.04 43.51 -37.90
CA GLY A 39 -15.08 43.67 -38.93
C GLY A 39 -14.95 42.50 -39.92
N ALA A 40 -16.04 42.02 -40.53
CA ALA A 40 -16.05 40.69 -41.17
C ALA A 40 -15.56 40.64 -42.63
N ALA A 41 -14.64 39.71 -42.93
CA ALA A 41 -14.28 39.16 -44.26
C ALA A 41 -13.33 37.95 -44.05
N ALA A 42 -13.28 36.89 -44.86
CA ALA A 42 -14.16 36.40 -45.93
C ALA A 42 -14.03 34.86 -46.09
N ARG A 43 -14.91 34.24 -46.89
CA ARG A 43 -14.88 32.80 -47.23
C ARG A 43 -14.01 32.51 -48.48
N PRO A 44 -13.35 31.34 -48.57
CA PRO A 44 -13.11 30.61 -49.82
C PRO A 44 -14.33 29.74 -50.23
N THR A 45 -14.35 29.21 -51.45
CA THR A 45 -15.55 28.63 -52.08
C THR A 45 -15.34 27.25 -52.73
N GLY A 46 -16.32 26.35 -52.54
CA GLY A 46 -16.50 25.09 -53.30
C GLY A 46 -15.83 23.86 -52.66
N GLY A 47 -16.41 22.65 -52.68
CA GLY A 47 -17.82 22.27 -52.93
C GLY A 47 -17.99 21.04 -53.83
N ASP A 48 -18.89 20.12 -53.47
CA ASP A 48 -19.56 19.19 -54.40
C ASP A 48 -20.86 18.59 -53.78
N ALA A 49 -21.69 17.90 -54.57
CA ALA A 49 -22.97 17.27 -54.13
C ALA A 49 -22.78 15.82 -53.63
N GLY A 50 -23.64 15.16 -52.85
CA GLY A 50 -25.06 15.27 -52.42
C GLY A 50 -25.49 13.86 -51.90
N PRO A 51 -26.78 13.48 -51.73
CA PRO A 51 -28.05 14.23 -51.79
C PRO A 51 -28.80 14.26 -50.43
N ARG A 52 -30.04 14.77 -50.43
CA ARG A 52 -30.97 14.91 -49.29
C ARG A 52 -31.75 13.63 -48.94
N PRO A 53 -32.38 13.57 -47.76
CA PRO A 53 -33.85 13.79 -47.75
C PRO A 53 -34.31 14.95 -46.84
N ASP A 54 -35.45 15.55 -47.18
CA ASP A 54 -36.18 16.52 -46.34
C ASP A 54 -37.04 15.81 -45.28
N THR A 55 -37.21 16.44 -44.10
CA THR A 55 -38.54 16.86 -43.64
C THR A 55 -38.43 18.16 -42.87
N SER A 56 -39.49 18.96 -42.88
CA SER A 56 -39.52 20.30 -42.29
C SER A 56 -40.69 20.45 -41.31
N ARG A 57 -40.49 21.23 -40.24
CA ARG A 57 -41.59 21.90 -39.54
C ARG A 57 -41.11 23.16 -38.83
N GLN A 58 -41.97 24.16 -38.82
CA GLN A 58 -41.72 25.49 -38.27
C GLN A 58 -42.25 25.59 -36.84
N GLY A 59 -41.73 26.55 -36.06
CA GLY A 59 -42.37 27.01 -34.82
C GLY A 59 -43.70 27.74 -35.08
N PRO A 60 -44.32 28.31 -34.03
CA PRO A 60 -43.77 29.56 -33.47
C PRO A 60 -43.80 29.66 -31.93
N ALA A 61 -43.14 30.69 -31.40
CA ALA A 61 -43.10 31.03 -29.97
C ALA A 61 -44.08 32.18 -29.61
N SER A 62 -44.46 32.32 -28.32
CA SER A 62 -44.77 33.62 -27.67
C SER A 62 -45.17 33.54 -26.19
N ARG A 63 -44.54 34.40 -25.36
CA ARG A 63 -45.05 35.08 -24.14
C ARG A 63 -45.35 34.27 -22.84
N GLY A 64 -44.72 34.70 -21.73
CA GLY A 64 -45.28 34.65 -20.36
C GLY A 64 -45.83 36.04 -19.95
N PRO A 65 -45.76 36.50 -18.68
CA PRO A 65 -45.27 35.85 -17.44
C PRO A 65 -46.20 36.07 -16.19
N ALA A 66 -45.65 35.83 -14.98
CA ALA A 66 -46.05 36.32 -13.64
C ALA A 66 -46.85 35.42 -12.65
N THR A 67 -46.57 35.66 -11.37
CA THR A 67 -46.88 34.98 -10.09
C THR A 67 -48.05 35.65 -9.32
N PRO A 68 -48.43 35.34 -8.03
CA PRO A 68 -48.05 34.26 -7.08
C PRO A 68 -49.24 33.59 -6.31
N ASP A 69 -48.90 32.75 -5.31
CA ASP A 69 -49.50 32.60 -3.96
C ASP A 69 -50.53 31.51 -3.53
N ALA A 70 -50.32 31.07 -2.27
CA ALA A 70 -51.25 30.40 -1.32
C ALA A 70 -51.49 28.85 -1.44
N PRO A 71 -51.98 28.14 -0.39
CA PRO A 71 -51.06 27.54 0.60
C PRO A 71 -51.38 26.08 1.05
N SER A 72 -50.48 25.50 1.85
CA SER A 72 -50.48 24.11 2.36
C SER A 72 -51.61 23.75 3.34
N ARG A 73 -52.07 22.47 3.35
CA ARG A 73 -52.55 21.69 4.52
C ARG A 73 -52.75 20.18 4.15
N PRO A 74 -52.99 19.22 5.09
CA PRO A 74 -52.22 17.96 5.09
C PRO A 74 -53.05 16.64 5.13
N ASN A 75 -52.32 15.52 5.13
CA ASN A 75 -52.64 14.19 5.69
C ASN A 75 -54.12 13.74 5.79
N THR A 76 -54.45 12.66 5.07
CA THR A 76 -55.23 11.56 5.68
C THR A 76 -54.91 10.20 5.05
N ARG A 77 -54.59 9.22 5.91
CA ARG A 77 -54.51 7.78 5.62
C ARG A 77 -55.87 7.15 5.93
N PRO A 78 -56.34 6.18 5.12
CA PRO A 78 -57.29 5.17 5.57
C PRO A 78 -56.70 3.75 5.46
N ASP A 79 -56.80 2.99 6.55
CA ASP A 79 -56.55 1.54 6.56
C ASP A 79 -57.82 0.74 6.27
N GLY A 80 -57.65 -0.51 5.80
CA GLY A 80 -58.63 -1.59 5.97
C GLY A 80 -59.66 -1.77 4.85
N GLY A 81 -59.73 -2.99 4.28
CA GLY A 81 -60.71 -3.32 3.24
C GLY A 81 -60.63 -4.75 2.70
N VAL A 82 -60.88 -5.75 3.55
CA VAL A 82 -61.04 -7.16 3.11
C VAL A 82 -62.50 -7.40 2.68
N PRO A 83 -62.76 -8.09 1.54
CA PRO A 83 -63.88 -9.03 1.54
C PRO A 83 -63.66 -10.36 0.81
N GLN A 84 -64.56 -11.28 1.16
CA GLN A 84 -64.58 -12.74 0.97
C GLN A 84 -64.74 -13.30 -0.46
N GLN A 85 -64.26 -14.54 -0.59
CA GLN A 85 -64.80 -15.68 -1.37
C GLN A 85 -66.12 -15.51 -2.17
N ARG A 86 -66.17 -16.05 -3.41
CA ARG A 86 -66.83 -17.37 -3.72
C ARG A 86 -66.79 -17.78 -5.22
N THR A 87 -66.40 -19.05 -5.47
CA THR A 87 -66.89 -20.03 -6.49
C THR A 87 -67.11 -19.58 -7.97
N GLN A 88 -66.66 -20.32 -9.01
CA GLN A 88 -67.20 -21.64 -9.40
C GLN A 88 -66.41 -22.38 -10.52
N GLN A 89 -66.44 -23.72 -10.49
CA GLN A 89 -66.38 -24.72 -11.61
C GLN A 89 -65.09 -24.91 -12.46
N GLY A 90 -64.91 -26.12 -13.01
CA GLY A 90 -63.75 -26.62 -13.81
C GLY A 90 -64.10 -26.91 -15.29
N PRO A 91 -63.53 -27.93 -16.00
CA PRO A 91 -63.06 -29.24 -15.50
C PRO A 91 -61.70 -29.78 -16.08
N SER A 92 -61.41 -31.05 -15.76
CA SER A 92 -60.17 -31.84 -15.91
C SER A 92 -59.74 -32.29 -17.33
N THR A 93 -58.48 -32.75 -17.49
CA THR A 93 -58.14 -34.13 -17.95
C THR A 93 -56.64 -34.49 -17.83
N THR A 94 -56.31 -35.71 -17.34
CA THR A 94 -54.96 -36.33 -17.40
C THR A 94 -55.08 -37.88 -17.37
N PRO A 95 -54.32 -38.66 -18.17
CA PRO A 95 -54.26 -40.14 -18.13
C PRO A 95 -52.84 -40.66 -17.73
N PRO A 96 -52.53 -41.98 -17.62
CA PRO A 96 -52.32 -42.60 -16.30
C PRO A 96 -51.03 -43.46 -16.14
N ARG A 97 -50.95 -44.23 -15.04
CA ARG A 97 -49.79 -45.03 -14.56
C ARG A 97 -50.18 -46.49 -14.21
N PRO A 98 -49.30 -47.51 -14.41
CA PRO A 98 -49.30 -48.81 -13.70
C PRO A 98 -48.41 -48.76 -12.42
N GLU A 99 -48.79 -49.28 -11.25
CA GLU A 99 -48.88 -50.70 -10.81
C GLU A 99 -47.53 -51.44 -10.65
N ALA A 100 -47.32 -52.39 -9.70
CA ALA A 100 -47.89 -52.65 -8.34
C ALA A 100 -47.17 -53.87 -7.70
N THR A 101 -47.02 -53.93 -6.35
CA THR A 101 -47.15 -55.15 -5.47
C THR A 101 -46.73 -54.87 -4.01
N THR A 102 -47.13 -55.74 -3.07
CA THR A 102 -46.88 -55.67 -1.59
C THR A 102 -46.59 -57.07 -1.01
N PRO A 103 -46.27 -57.22 0.29
CA PRO A 103 -47.32 -57.51 1.29
C PRO A 103 -47.12 -56.89 2.70
N ARG A 104 -48.04 -57.19 3.64
CA ARG A 104 -48.22 -56.61 5.00
C ARG A 104 -48.24 -57.71 6.08
N PRO A 105 -47.66 -57.49 7.28
CA PRO A 105 -48.41 -57.58 8.56
C PRO A 105 -47.88 -56.63 9.68
N ASP A 106 -48.49 -56.50 10.86
CA ASP A 106 -49.87 -56.03 11.14
C ASP A 106 -50.01 -55.43 12.57
N ALA A 107 -51.21 -54.98 12.97
CA ALA A 107 -51.48 -54.27 14.25
C ALA A 107 -52.45 -55.01 15.20
N PRO A 108 -52.41 -54.71 16.52
CA PRO A 108 -53.67 -54.31 17.18
C PRO A 108 -53.58 -53.29 18.36
N THR A 109 -54.44 -52.27 18.29
CA THR A 109 -55.25 -51.61 19.35
C THR A 109 -54.80 -51.36 20.82
N GLN A 110 -55.25 -50.18 21.30
CA GLN A 110 -55.83 -49.87 22.64
C GLN A 110 -55.01 -49.13 23.73
N ARG A 111 -55.78 -48.41 24.57
CA ARG A 111 -55.42 -47.43 25.62
C ARG A 111 -56.30 -47.71 26.85
N PRO A 112 -55.77 -47.57 28.08
CA PRO A 112 -56.53 -46.88 29.15
C PRO A 112 -55.65 -46.01 30.07
N ASP A 113 -56.29 -45.33 31.02
CA ASP A 113 -55.76 -44.28 31.91
C ASP A 113 -55.17 -44.81 33.24
N GLY A 114 -54.37 -44.01 33.98
CA GLY A 114 -53.79 -44.42 35.27
C GLY A 114 -53.04 -43.34 36.09
N THR A 115 -53.69 -42.84 37.13
CA THR A 115 -53.33 -41.75 38.07
C THR A 115 -52.27 -42.02 39.17
N ALA A 116 -51.52 -40.96 39.54
CA ALA A 116 -51.09 -40.59 40.93
C ALA A 116 -50.07 -41.52 41.68
N PRO A 117 -49.52 -41.18 42.89
CA PRO A 117 -49.80 -40.03 43.79
C PRO A 117 -48.58 -39.27 44.39
N ARG A 118 -48.88 -38.37 45.34
CA ARG A 118 -48.00 -37.50 46.15
C ARG A 118 -48.01 -37.95 47.64
N PRO A 119 -46.93 -37.72 48.42
CA PRO A 119 -46.94 -37.72 49.90
C PRO A 119 -46.75 -36.32 50.52
N GLU A 120 -46.87 -36.23 51.86
CA GLU A 120 -46.92 -34.97 52.64
C GLU A 120 -45.80 -34.89 53.73
N GLY A 121 -45.86 -33.87 54.62
CA GLY A 121 -44.85 -33.57 55.66
C GLY A 121 -44.98 -34.40 56.97
N PRO A 122 -44.69 -33.87 58.19
CA PRO A 122 -44.75 -32.46 58.61
C PRO A 122 -43.56 -31.95 59.48
N GLY A 123 -43.59 -30.66 59.85
CA GLY A 123 -42.47 -29.91 60.47
C GLY A 123 -42.34 -29.89 62.00
N GLN A 124 -41.55 -28.93 62.51
CA GLN A 124 -41.71 -28.27 63.81
C GLN A 124 -40.94 -26.93 63.90
N ARG A 125 -41.17 -26.15 64.97
CA ARG A 125 -40.63 -24.80 65.26
C ARG A 125 -40.55 -24.63 66.78
N PRO A 126 -39.62 -23.83 67.34
CA PRO A 126 -40.07 -22.67 68.14
C PRO A 126 -39.15 -21.43 68.15
N ASN A 127 -39.74 -20.27 68.46
CA ASN A 127 -39.27 -19.04 69.17
C ASN A 127 -37.84 -18.48 68.94
N GLY A 128 -37.58 -17.16 68.90
CA GLY A 128 -38.45 -15.97 68.91
C GLY A 128 -38.09 -14.92 69.99
N SER A 129 -37.93 -13.65 69.60
CA SER A 129 -38.14 -12.41 70.42
C SER A 129 -38.03 -11.12 69.56
N THR A 130 -38.85 -10.13 69.86
CA THR A 130 -38.91 -8.72 69.34
C THR A 130 -38.45 -7.73 70.45
N PRO A 131 -38.56 -6.37 70.38
CA PRO A 131 -39.03 -5.39 69.36
C PRO A 131 -37.92 -4.33 69.05
N GLU A 132 -38.06 -3.01 68.76
CA GLU A 132 -39.10 -1.96 68.51
C GLU A 132 -38.38 -0.87 67.63
N GLU A 133 -38.89 -0.27 66.54
CA GLU A 133 -39.97 0.75 66.31
C GLU A 133 -39.50 2.24 66.25
N ALA A 134 -40.09 2.99 65.29
CA ALA A 134 -40.16 4.46 65.13
C ALA A 134 -38.92 5.32 64.75
N GLY A 135 -39.14 6.36 63.91
CA GLY A 135 -38.30 7.58 63.90
C GLY A 135 -37.75 8.13 62.56
N ARG A 136 -38.58 8.85 61.78
CA ARG A 136 -38.16 10.04 61.00
C ARG A 136 -38.69 11.28 61.76
N PRO A 137 -38.05 12.48 61.76
CA PRO A 137 -37.51 13.15 60.57
C PRO A 137 -36.24 14.03 60.78
N ASN A 138 -35.85 14.76 59.71
CA ASN A 138 -35.11 16.05 59.64
C ASN A 138 -33.98 16.38 60.65
N GLY A 139 -32.77 16.64 60.14
CA GLY A 139 -31.75 17.40 60.88
C GLY A 139 -30.42 17.62 60.12
N THR A 140 -30.12 18.89 59.82
CA THR A 140 -28.78 19.51 59.62
C THR A 140 -27.53 18.63 59.42
N SER A 141 -26.88 18.79 58.27
CA SER A 141 -25.45 18.47 58.11
C SER A 141 -24.58 19.36 59.03
N PRO A 142 -23.55 18.82 59.72
CA PRO A 142 -22.53 19.62 60.38
C PRO A 142 -21.41 20.00 59.39
N GLU A 143 -20.90 21.22 59.52
CA GLU A 143 -19.64 21.64 58.90
C GLU A 143 -18.46 20.94 59.61
N THR A 144 -17.47 20.46 58.85
CA THR A 144 -16.13 20.17 59.39
C THR A 144 -15.16 21.27 58.97
N GLN A 145 -14.45 21.82 59.95
CA GLN A 145 -13.74 23.09 59.84
C GLN A 145 -12.39 22.94 59.13
N ARG A 146 -12.06 23.92 58.28
CA ARG A 146 -10.73 24.13 57.71
C ARG A 146 -9.94 25.10 58.59
N PRO A 147 -8.78 24.71 59.13
CA PRO A 147 -7.75 25.64 59.59
C PRO A 147 -6.80 25.96 58.43
N ASP A 148 -6.62 27.24 58.14
CA ASP A 148 -5.48 27.72 57.38
C ASP A 148 -4.39 28.19 58.37
N ASP A 149 -3.18 27.65 58.26
CA ASP A 149 -1.95 28.42 58.47
C ASP A 149 -0.82 27.80 57.63
N GLY A 150 0.17 28.60 57.27
CA GLY A 150 1.15 28.28 56.23
C GLY A 150 2.53 27.87 56.75
N SER A 151 3.31 27.24 55.85
CA SER A 151 4.78 27.26 55.88
C SER A 151 5.29 26.85 54.50
N ASN A 152 5.98 27.77 53.82
CA ASN A 152 6.54 27.53 52.49
C ASN A 152 8.08 27.34 52.61
N PRO A 153 8.61 26.12 52.48
CA PRO A 153 10.06 25.88 52.52
C PRO A 153 10.70 26.16 51.16
N SER A 154 11.68 27.05 51.12
CA SER A 154 12.38 27.45 49.89
C SER A 154 13.07 26.27 49.19
N ARG A 155 13.03 26.25 47.85
CA ARG A 155 14.07 25.57 47.06
C ARG A 155 15.38 26.37 47.16
N PRO A 156 16.57 25.74 47.12
CA PRO A 156 17.83 26.44 46.99
C PRO A 156 18.08 26.85 45.54
N ASP A 157 18.44 28.10 45.31
CA ASP A 157 19.05 28.55 44.07
C ASP A 157 20.50 28.05 43.99
N HIS A 158 20.95 27.65 42.80
CA HIS A 158 22.33 27.23 42.55
C HIS A 158 22.98 28.13 41.49
N ASP A 159 23.38 29.33 41.91
CA ASP A 159 24.41 30.10 41.20
C ASP A 159 25.77 29.39 41.33
N GLY A 160 26.44 29.17 40.20
CA GLY A 160 27.78 28.57 40.11
C GLY A 160 28.40 28.90 38.74
N PRO A 161 29.63 29.44 38.66
CA PRO A 161 30.06 30.19 37.46
C PRO A 161 30.82 29.38 36.41
N ASP A 162 30.74 29.86 35.17
CA ASP A 162 31.63 29.52 34.05
C ASP A 162 33.11 29.84 34.34
N PRO A 163 34.03 28.99 33.84
CA PRO A 163 35.35 29.39 33.42
C PRO A 163 35.60 29.08 31.91
N HIS A 164 35.95 30.12 31.16
CA HIS A 164 36.24 30.09 29.72
C HIS A 164 37.55 29.34 29.34
N ASP A 165 37.56 28.87 28.08
CA ASP A 165 38.68 28.69 27.13
C ASP A 165 39.95 27.91 27.56
N THR A 166 40.34 26.88 26.79
CA THR A 166 41.42 26.99 25.76
C THR A 166 41.73 25.70 24.98
N ASP A 167 42.03 25.89 23.69
CA ASP A 167 42.99 25.18 22.83
C ASP A 167 43.00 23.64 22.67
N GLY A 168 42.52 23.20 21.50
CA GLY A 168 43.49 22.84 20.45
C GLY A 168 43.62 21.37 20.02
N LYS A 169 42.89 21.01 18.95
CA LYS A 169 43.17 19.94 17.93
C LYS A 169 41.99 19.87 16.96
N GLN A 170 42.14 19.62 15.66
CA GLN A 170 43.29 19.73 14.74
C GLN A 170 42.69 19.54 13.33
N ASP A 171 43.06 20.35 12.33
CA ASP A 171 42.40 20.30 11.02
C ASP A 171 42.59 18.93 10.33
N GLY A 172 41.48 18.27 10.02
CA GLY A 172 41.42 17.06 9.20
C GLY A 172 40.73 17.39 7.86
N PRO A 173 41.31 17.04 6.70
CA PRO A 173 40.79 17.45 5.41
C PRO A 173 39.46 16.77 5.05
N ASP A 174 38.72 17.47 4.20
CA ASP A 174 37.33 17.21 3.80
C ASP A 174 37.06 15.76 3.40
N ARG A 175 36.11 15.12 4.09
CA ARG A 175 35.47 13.88 3.62
C ARG A 175 34.23 14.24 2.82
N HIS A 176 34.44 14.36 1.51
CA HIS A 176 33.37 14.51 0.54
C HIS A 176 32.60 13.20 0.31
N ASP A 177 31.31 13.40 0.01
CA ASP A 177 30.40 12.59 -0.81
C ASP A 177 30.24 11.10 -0.47
N ASP A 178 29.09 10.75 0.12
CA ASP A 178 28.21 9.68 -0.39
C ASP A 178 26.79 9.74 0.27
N SER A 179 26.18 10.94 0.35
CA SER A 179 24.80 11.10 0.85
C SER A 179 24.07 12.35 0.33
N ASP A 180 24.15 12.66 -0.97
CA ASP A 180 23.35 13.73 -1.61
C ASP A 180 21.86 13.34 -1.77
N GLN A 181 21.21 12.98 -0.66
CA GLN A 181 19.76 13.14 -0.55
C GLN A 181 19.52 14.64 -0.28
N HIS A 182 19.09 15.36 -1.31
CA HIS A 182 18.79 16.79 -1.19
C HIS A 182 17.73 17.00 -0.11
N GLN A 183 18.14 17.62 1.01
CA GLN A 183 17.24 17.93 2.10
C GLN A 183 16.30 19.07 1.69
N ASP A 184 15.02 18.94 2.04
CA ASP A 184 14.07 20.06 1.97
C ASP A 184 14.63 21.23 2.78
N ALA A 185 14.73 22.42 2.16
CA ALA A 185 15.24 23.59 2.84
C ALA A 185 14.20 24.17 3.81
N ASP A 186 14.66 24.77 4.91
CA ASP A 186 13.77 25.27 5.96
C ASP A 186 12.72 26.27 5.42
N PRO A 187 11.42 26.14 5.79
CA PRO A 187 10.36 27.06 5.37
C PRO A 187 10.68 28.54 5.60
N GLY A 188 10.67 29.32 4.52
CA GLY A 188 10.95 30.76 4.53
C GLY A 188 12.42 31.15 4.31
N THR A 189 13.32 30.19 4.07
CA THR A 189 14.69 30.47 3.59
C THR A 189 14.70 30.88 2.10
N PRO A 190 15.72 31.64 1.64
CA PRO A 190 15.95 31.87 0.21
C PRO A 190 16.06 30.57 -0.59
N GLU A 191 16.78 29.59 -0.06
CA GLU A 191 17.01 28.28 -0.66
C GLU A 191 15.68 27.52 -0.84
N ARG A 192 14.77 27.62 0.13
CA ARG A 192 13.40 27.08 0.00
C ARG A 192 12.57 27.83 -1.05
N GLN A 193 12.77 29.13 -1.23
CA GLN A 193 12.11 29.85 -2.32
C GLN A 193 12.65 29.41 -3.70
N GLU A 194 13.94 29.09 -3.83
CA GLU A 194 14.50 28.50 -5.05
C GLU A 194 13.94 27.09 -5.31
N GLN A 195 13.75 26.26 -4.27
CA GLN A 195 13.05 24.97 -4.39
C GLN A 195 11.59 25.14 -4.86
N ILE A 196 10.85 26.13 -4.32
CA ILE A 196 9.47 26.44 -4.73
C ILE A 196 9.43 26.92 -6.19
N ASP A 197 10.32 27.84 -6.58
CA ASP A 197 10.33 28.39 -7.93
C ASP A 197 10.77 27.33 -8.98
N ALA A 198 11.62 26.36 -8.59
CA ALA A 198 11.95 25.19 -9.41
C ALA A 198 10.77 24.20 -9.54
N ALA A 199 10.01 23.97 -8.48
CA ALA A 199 8.78 23.17 -8.51
C ALA A 199 7.70 23.83 -9.40
N GLU A 200 7.58 25.16 -9.36
CA GLU A 200 6.70 25.91 -10.27
C GLU A 200 7.19 25.87 -11.73
N ALA A 201 8.50 25.85 -11.98
CA ALA A 201 9.04 25.68 -13.33
C ALA A 201 8.73 24.29 -13.93
N ASN A 202 8.48 23.27 -13.10
CA ASN A 202 8.04 21.94 -13.52
C ASN A 202 6.53 21.85 -13.82
N ARG A 203 5.73 22.88 -13.48
CA ARG A 203 4.27 22.91 -13.68
C ARG A 203 3.89 22.96 -15.16
N GLN A 204 3.15 21.95 -15.61
CA GLN A 204 2.57 21.88 -16.95
C GLN A 204 1.06 22.16 -16.91
N GLY A 205 0.59 23.12 -17.73
CA GLY A 205 -0.84 23.32 -17.95
C GLY A 205 -1.47 22.18 -18.75
N THR A 206 -2.66 21.73 -18.35
CA THR A 206 -3.45 20.66 -18.98
C THR A 206 -4.82 21.18 -19.40
N PRO A 207 -5.61 20.46 -20.22
CA PRO A 207 -6.96 20.91 -20.58
C PRO A 207 -7.88 21.11 -19.37
N ALA A 208 -7.65 20.38 -18.28
CA ALA A 208 -8.47 20.41 -17.08
C ALA A 208 -7.92 21.29 -15.94
N GLY A 209 -6.71 21.84 -16.08
CA GLY A 209 -6.02 22.62 -15.04
C GLY A 209 -4.50 22.56 -15.17
N SER A 210 -3.81 21.99 -14.17
CA SER A 210 -2.35 21.90 -14.10
C SER A 210 -1.85 20.57 -13.53
N SER A 211 -0.63 20.19 -13.92
CA SER A 211 0.10 19.05 -13.36
C SER A 211 1.50 19.46 -12.91
N PHE A 212 1.97 18.83 -11.83
CA PHE A 212 3.29 19.03 -11.23
C PHE A 212 4.15 17.75 -11.29
N HIS A 213 3.74 16.72 -12.05
CA HIS A 213 4.58 15.55 -12.32
C HIS A 213 5.76 15.93 -13.20
N ASP A 214 6.86 15.19 -13.05
CA ASP A 214 8.04 15.17 -13.91
C ASP A 214 7.97 14.03 -14.95
N ASP A 215 7.54 12.83 -14.54
CA ASP A 215 7.40 11.63 -15.40
C ASP A 215 6.53 11.93 -16.65
N PRO A 216 7.07 11.73 -17.87
CA PRO A 216 6.36 12.00 -19.12
C PRO A 216 5.04 11.22 -19.32
N ASN A 217 4.90 10.03 -18.73
CA ASN A 217 3.65 9.24 -18.75
C ASN A 217 2.58 9.90 -17.91
N MET A 218 2.96 10.46 -16.75
CA MET A 218 2.04 11.09 -15.81
C MET A 218 1.58 12.43 -16.38
N ARG A 219 2.49 13.16 -17.04
CA ARG A 219 2.20 14.35 -17.87
C ARG A 219 1.26 14.04 -19.04
N ASP A 220 1.50 12.97 -19.79
CA ASP A 220 0.60 12.49 -20.87
C ASP A 220 -0.81 12.21 -20.32
N LEU A 221 -0.94 11.37 -19.28
CA LEU A 221 -2.23 11.08 -18.66
C LEU A 221 -2.92 12.32 -18.09
N ALA A 222 -2.18 13.24 -17.47
CA ALA A 222 -2.71 14.52 -17.02
C ALA A 222 -3.27 15.37 -18.18
N SER A 223 -2.59 15.37 -19.33
CA SER A 223 -3.01 16.09 -20.54
C SER A 223 -4.26 15.51 -21.21
N ARG A 224 -4.60 14.24 -20.92
CA ARG A 224 -5.81 13.57 -21.45
C ARG A 224 -7.06 13.83 -20.61
N VAL A 225 -6.92 14.22 -19.34
CA VAL A 225 -8.08 14.52 -18.48
C VAL A 225 -8.83 15.74 -19.03
N PRO A 226 -10.15 15.65 -19.27
CA PRO A 226 -10.94 16.78 -19.74
C PRO A 226 -11.30 17.75 -18.60
N ASP A 227 -11.45 19.04 -18.93
CA ASP A 227 -12.18 19.97 -18.07
C ASP A 227 -13.63 19.47 -17.92
N ASP A 228 -14.07 19.29 -16.68
CA ASP A 228 -15.48 18.97 -16.39
C ASP A 228 -16.37 20.23 -16.34
N GLY A 229 -15.76 21.41 -16.52
CA GLY A 229 -16.40 22.73 -16.47
C GLY A 229 -16.66 23.22 -15.04
N VAL A 230 -16.37 22.41 -14.02
CA VAL A 230 -16.65 22.68 -12.60
C VAL A 230 -15.37 22.90 -11.82
N HIS A 231 -14.34 22.08 -12.03
CA HIS A 231 -13.13 22.07 -11.21
C HIS A 231 -11.89 22.64 -11.93
N HIS A 232 -10.93 23.15 -11.14
CA HIS A 232 -9.54 23.23 -11.55
C HIS A 232 -8.86 21.92 -11.16
N THR A 233 -8.41 21.14 -12.14
CA THR A 233 -7.79 19.84 -11.88
C THR A 233 -6.31 20.00 -11.59
N VAL A 234 -5.85 19.44 -10.48
CA VAL A 234 -4.45 19.51 -10.02
C VAL A 234 -3.92 18.10 -9.89
N ASP A 235 -2.88 17.77 -10.64
CA ASP A 235 -2.34 16.40 -10.80
C ASP A 235 -0.89 16.33 -10.31
N VAL A 236 -0.67 15.66 -9.18
CA VAL A 236 0.57 15.72 -8.36
C VAL A 236 0.74 14.44 -7.54
N HIS A 237 1.93 14.18 -7.00
CA HIS A 237 2.12 13.15 -5.97
C HIS A 237 1.91 13.71 -4.57
N ALA A 238 0.91 13.22 -3.83
CA ALA A 238 0.81 13.39 -2.38
C ALA A 238 1.67 12.35 -1.64
N LEU A 239 2.01 12.67 -0.40
CA LEU A 239 2.68 11.78 0.55
C LEU A 239 1.71 11.42 1.70
N PRO A 240 1.92 10.29 2.42
CA PRO A 240 1.03 9.86 3.50
C PRO A 240 0.88 10.86 4.65
N ASP A 241 1.87 11.75 4.83
CA ASP A 241 1.90 12.80 5.86
C ASP A 241 1.17 14.11 5.46
N GLY A 242 0.52 14.13 4.30
CA GLY A 242 -0.23 15.28 3.81
C GLY A 242 0.60 16.34 3.07
N ARG A 243 1.90 16.10 2.83
CA ARG A 243 2.71 16.90 1.89
C ARG A 243 2.47 16.49 0.44
N VAL A 244 2.96 17.29 -0.50
CA VAL A 244 3.14 16.91 -1.92
C VAL A 244 4.62 16.76 -2.25
N ARG A 245 4.96 15.92 -3.23
CA ARG A 245 6.30 15.78 -3.80
C ARG A 245 6.30 16.29 -5.25
N ILE A 246 7.27 17.14 -5.59
CA ILE A 246 7.43 17.74 -6.92
C ILE A 246 8.92 17.69 -7.27
N GLY A 247 9.30 16.78 -8.18
CA GLY A 247 10.69 16.34 -8.30
C GLY A 247 11.18 15.70 -6.99
N ASP A 248 12.41 16.03 -6.59
CA ASP A 248 13.04 15.50 -5.37
C ASP A 248 12.59 16.20 -4.07
N ASN A 249 11.87 17.33 -4.17
CA ASN A 249 11.51 18.17 -3.03
C ASN A 249 10.07 17.91 -2.55
N THR A 250 9.80 18.14 -1.26
CA THR A 250 8.46 18.02 -0.68
C THR A 250 7.94 19.34 -0.11
N PHE A 251 6.65 19.60 -0.31
CA PHE A 251 6.02 20.88 0.03
C PHE A 251 4.78 20.67 0.89
N SER A 252 4.60 21.56 1.87
CA SER A 252 3.39 21.61 2.68
C SER A 252 2.17 22.01 1.84
N ALA A 253 0.96 21.68 2.31
CA ALA A 253 -0.29 22.14 1.71
C ALA A 253 -0.36 23.67 1.55
N LYS A 254 0.32 24.42 2.43
CA LYS A 254 0.45 25.89 2.37
C LYS A 254 1.30 26.36 1.20
N GLU A 255 2.51 25.82 1.07
CA GLU A 255 3.42 26.17 -0.03
C GLU A 255 2.82 25.76 -1.38
N PHE A 256 2.17 24.60 -1.43
CA PHE A 256 1.45 24.15 -2.62
C PHE A 256 0.22 25.03 -2.94
N ALA A 257 -0.50 25.53 -1.93
CA ALA A 257 -1.55 26.53 -2.13
C ALA A 257 -0.98 27.83 -2.72
N ASP A 258 0.22 28.28 -2.30
CA ASP A 258 0.89 29.42 -2.92
C ASP A 258 1.30 29.14 -4.37
N MET A 259 1.86 27.96 -4.69
CA MET A 259 2.15 27.55 -6.07
C MET A 259 0.92 27.57 -6.98
N LEU A 260 -0.24 27.16 -6.45
CA LEU A 260 -1.52 27.21 -7.16
C LEU A 260 -2.04 28.64 -7.32
N ARG A 261 -1.89 29.52 -6.32
CA ARG A 261 -2.18 30.96 -6.46
C ARG A 261 -1.27 31.66 -7.50
N ARG A 262 -0.13 31.05 -7.86
CA ARG A 262 0.75 31.47 -8.97
C ARG A 262 0.49 30.76 -10.30
N ASP A 263 -0.56 29.93 -10.43
CA ASP A 263 -0.98 29.31 -11.70
C ASP A 263 -1.85 30.29 -12.48
N PRO A 264 -1.46 30.74 -13.70
CA PRO A 264 -2.27 31.68 -14.49
C PRO A 264 -3.62 31.12 -14.94
N ASN A 265 -3.86 29.82 -14.77
CA ASN A 265 -5.14 29.16 -15.04
C ASN A 265 -6.04 29.03 -13.80
N PHE A 266 -5.53 29.30 -12.59
CA PHE A 266 -6.27 29.20 -11.33
C PHE A 266 -6.55 30.60 -10.75
N ASP A 267 -7.81 31.03 -10.83
CA ASP A 267 -8.28 32.31 -10.29
C ASP A 267 -8.95 32.19 -8.91
N GLY A 268 -8.98 30.98 -8.33
CA GLY A 268 -9.70 30.68 -7.09
C GLY A 268 -11.23 30.67 -7.21
N SER A 269 -11.80 30.76 -8.41
CA SER A 269 -13.26 30.73 -8.60
C SER A 269 -13.85 29.31 -8.71
N LYS A 270 -13.09 28.37 -9.29
CA LYS A 270 -13.43 26.94 -9.35
C LYS A 270 -12.96 26.21 -8.07
N PRO A 271 -13.71 25.23 -7.52
CA PRO A 271 -13.16 24.23 -6.60
C PRO A 271 -12.03 23.43 -7.26
N VAL A 272 -11.14 22.85 -6.46
CA VAL A 272 -10.03 22.02 -6.95
C VAL A 272 -10.45 20.55 -7.04
N ARG A 273 -10.01 19.84 -8.08
CA ARG A 273 -10.08 18.37 -8.19
C ARG A 273 -8.66 17.82 -8.13
N LEU A 274 -8.29 17.21 -7.01
CA LEU A 274 -6.93 16.78 -6.71
C LEU A 274 -6.71 15.32 -7.14
N LEU A 275 -5.96 15.14 -8.24
CA LEU A 275 -5.57 13.84 -8.76
C LEU A 275 -4.25 13.40 -8.13
N SER A 276 -4.36 12.83 -6.93
CA SER A 276 -3.29 12.08 -6.28
C SER A 276 -3.90 10.89 -5.55
N CYS A 277 -3.13 9.80 -5.41
CA CYS A 277 -3.47 8.78 -4.43
C CYS A 277 -3.52 9.37 -3.03
N ASP A 278 -4.45 8.86 -2.22
CA ASP A 278 -4.56 9.05 -0.76
C ASP A 278 -4.69 10.51 -0.31
N ALA A 279 -4.98 11.45 -1.21
CA ALA A 279 -5.08 12.87 -0.87
C ALA A 279 -6.30 13.23 -0.01
N GLY A 280 -7.38 12.43 -0.07
CA GLY A 280 -8.54 12.58 0.83
C GLY A 280 -8.32 11.98 2.23
N THR A 281 -7.34 11.09 2.39
CA THR A 281 -7.08 10.33 3.64
C THR A 281 -5.84 10.81 4.39
N SER A 282 -4.79 11.24 3.68
CA SER A 282 -3.56 11.87 4.23
C SER A 282 -3.77 13.26 4.86
N GLY A 283 -4.96 13.84 4.73
CA GLY A 283 -5.26 15.20 5.20
C GLY A 283 -4.88 16.33 4.22
N LEU A 284 -4.08 16.05 3.18
CA LEU A 284 -3.67 17.04 2.18
C LEU A 284 -4.87 17.82 1.61
N ALA A 285 -5.94 17.14 1.19
CA ALA A 285 -7.09 17.81 0.57
C ALA A 285 -7.85 18.73 1.55
N ARG A 286 -7.92 18.36 2.84
CA ARG A 286 -8.49 19.20 3.91
C ARG A 286 -7.65 20.47 4.11
N ASP A 287 -6.34 20.31 4.24
CA ASP A 287 -5.45 21.41 4.60
C ASP A 287 -5.20 22.34 3.40
N LEU A 288 -5.22 21.79 2.18
CA LEU A 288 -5.23 22.55 0.93
C LEU A 288 -6.53 23.34 0.75
N ALA A 289 -7.70 22.79 1.14
CA ALA A 289 -8.97 23.52 1.10
C ALA A 289 -8.99 24.70 2.08
N ASN A 290 -8.49 24.47 3.30
CA ASN A 290 -8.34 25.50 4.34
C ASN A 290 -7.42 26.64 3.89
N GLU A 291 -6.29 26.32 3.26
CA GLU A 291 -5.35 27.32 2.73
C GLU A 291 -5.90 28.06 1.51
N LEU A 292 -6.41 27.35 0.49
CA LEU A 292 -6.92 27.97 -0.74
C LEU A 292 -8.19 28.80 -0.52
N GLY A 293 -9.00 28.47 0.49
CA GLY A 293 -10.33 29.07 0.67
C GLY A 293 -11.37 28.55 -0.34
N THR A 294 -11.07 27.46 -1.05
CA THR A 294 -11.93 26.79 -2.03
C THR A 294 -12.09 25.31 -1.69
N PRO A 295 -13.23 24.67 -1.97
CA PRO A 295 -13.38 23.22 -1.76
C PRO A 295 -12.38 22.41 -2.61
N VAL A 296 -11.88 21.31 -2.05
CA VAL A 296 -10.96 20.38 -2.73
C VAL A 296 -11.58 18.98 -2.75
N THR A 297 -11.81 18.44 -3.94
CA THR A 297 -12.33 17.08 -4.14
C THR A 297 -11.20 16.11 -4.45
N ALA A 298 -11.08 15.03 -3.66
CA ALA A 298 -9.97 14.09 -3.66
C ALA A 298 -10.45 12.63 -3.48
N PRO A 299 -9.65 11.62 -3.86
CA PRO A 299 -10.04 10.21 -3.75
C PRO A 299 -9.78 9.65 -2.34
N ARG A 300 -10.60 8.66 -1.95
CA ARG A 300 -10.44 7.86 -0.72
C ARG A 300 -9.50 6.65 -0.92
N GLY A 301 -8.35 6.88 -1.54
CA GLY A 301 -7.43 5.81 -1.93
C GLY A 301 -6.68 6.12 -3.21
N LEU A 302 -6.30 5.09 -3.97
CA LEU A 302 -5.55 5.29 -5.21
C LEU A 302 -6.40 5.95 -6.31
N ALA A 303 -5.98 7.11 -6.81
CA ALA A 303 -6.51 7.69 -8.04
C ALA A 303 -5.88 7.02 -9.27
N TRP A 304 -6.70 6.83 -10.30
CA TRP A 304 -6.34 6.26 -11.59
C TRP A 304 -6.78 7.18 -12.74
N THR A 305 -6.12 7.04 -13.89
CA THR A 305 -6.57 7.65 -15.14
C THR A 305 -6.31 6.68 -16.29
N ASP A 306 -7.32 6.47 -17.15
CA ASP A 306 -7.21 5.64 -18.36
C ASP A 306 -6.76 6.45 -19.59
N GLY A 307 -6.47 5.77 -20.70
CA GLY A 307 -6.04 6.41 -21.93
C GLY A 307 -7.09 7.31 -22.60
N ASN A 308 -8.34 7.27 -22.14
CA ASN A 308 -9.44 8.16 -22.55
C ASN A 308 -9.58 9.39 -21.63
N GLY A 309 -8.74 9.51 -20.60
CA GLY A 309 -8.83 10.58 -19.60
C GLY A 309 -9.92 10.37 -18.54
N ARG A 310 -10.53 9.18 -18.44
CA ARG A 310 -11.50 8.89 -17.37
C ARG A 310 -10.77 8.81 -16.04
N VAL A 311 -11.22 9.60 -15.07
CA VAL A 311 -10.68 9.65 -13.70
C VAL A 311 -11.56 8.81 -12.77
N PHE A 312 -10.91 7.95 -11.97
CA PHE A 312 -11.60 7.11 -10.99
C PHE A 312 -10.67 6.72 -9.82
N ALA A 313 -11.25 6.18 -8.76
CA ALA A 313 -10.58 5.71 -7.55
C ALA A 313 -10.90 4.23 -7.31
N SER A 314 -9.88 3.42 -7.06
CA SER A 314 -10.03 1.97 -6.81
C SER A 314 -8.79 1.39 -6.15
N ASP A 315 -8.97 0.34 -5.35
CA ASP A 315 -7.86 -0.49 -4.87
C ASP A 315 -7.03 -1.06 -6.03
N MET A 316 -5.75 -1.38 -5.76
CA MET A 316 -4.89 -2.10 -6.69
C MET A 316 -5.19 -3.61 -6.61
N GLY A 317 -5.49 -4.21 -7.76
CA GLY A 317 -5.67 -5.64 -7.94
C GLY A 317 -4.36 -6.44 -7.77
N PRO A 318 -4.46 -7.78 -7.65
CA PRO A 318 -3.29 -8.66 -7.47
C PRO A 318 -2.36 -8.72 -8.68
N ASP A 319 -2.81 -8.20 -9.82
CA ASP A 319 -2.09 -8.02 -11.09
C ASP A 319 -1.50 -6.60 -11.26
N GLY A 320 -1.63 -5.73 -10.27
CA GLY A 320 -1.14 -4.34 -10.30
C GLY A 320 -2.05 -3.36 -11.06
N ARG A 321 -3.19 -3.82 -11.58
CA ARG A 321 -4.21 -3.01 -12.28
C ARG A 321 -5.22 -2.41 -11.29
N PRO A 322 -6.10 -1.47 -11.68
CA PRO A 322 -7.20 -1.08 -10.80
C PRO A 322 -8.21 -2.23 -10.63
N GLY A 323 -8.88 -2.25 -9.47
CA GLY A 323 -10.12 -3.01 -9.30
C GLY A 323 -11.19 -2.59 -10.32
N TRP A 324 -12.00 -3.56 -10.77
CA TRP A 324 -13.13 -3.29 -11.66
C TRP A 324 -14.37 -4.11 -11.25
N PRO A 325 -15.56 -3.49 -11.12
CA PRO A 325 -15.82 -2.05 -11.21
C PRO A 325 -15.05 -1.25 -10.13
N PRO A 326 -14.79 0.05 -10.34
CA PRO A 326 -14.05 0.86 -9.37
C PRO A 326 -14.70 0.80 -7.99
N ASN A 327 -13.90 0.52 -6.96
CA ASN A 327 -14.39 0.25 -5.60
C ASN A 327 -14.00 1.32 -4.57
N GLY A 328 -13.34 2.39 -5.01
CA GLY A 328 -13.05 3.55 -4.18
C GLY A 328 -14.20 4.56 -4.13
N GLY A 329 -13.91 5.75 -3.62
CA GLY A 329 -14.84 6.89 -3.62
C GLY A 329 -14.08 8.21 -3.63
N TRP A 330 -14.84 9.31 -3.64
CA TRP A 330 -14.31 10.67 -3.63
C TRP A 330 -15.01 11.50 -2.55
N ASP A 331 -14.24 12.36 -1.87
CA ASP A 331 -14.73 13.33 -0.89
C ASP A 331 -14.35 14.74 -1.31
N THR A 332 -15.27 15.68 -1.12
CA THR A 332 -15.00 17.13 -1.16
C THR A 332 -14.77 17.61 0.27
N HIS A 333 -13.58 18.13 0.54
CA HIS A 333 -13.23 18.82 1.77
C HIS A 333 -13.47 20.32 1.59
N ASN A 334 -14.10 20.95 2.57
CA ASN A 334 -14.50 22.35 2.51
C ASN A 334 -13.58 23.23 3.39
N PRO A 335 -13.40 24.52 3.07
CA PRO A 335 -12.58 25.45 3.87
C PRO A 335 -13.10 25.78 5.28
N ASP A 336 -14.26 25.25 5.67
CA ASP A 336 -14.80 25.30 7.03
C ASP A 336 -14.45 24.04 7.85
N GLY A 337 -13.60 23.16 7.31
CA GLY A 337 -13.22 21.88 7.89
C GLY A 337 -14.24 20.77 7.74
N THR A 338 -15.40 21.00 7.12
CA THR A 338 -16.37 19.94 6.82
C THR A 338 -15.91 19.07 5.65
N THR A 339 -16.50 17.89 5.49
CA THR A 339 -16.21 16.98 4.37
C THR A 339 -17.51 16.30 3.93
N THR A 340 -17.70 16.18 2.63
CA THR A 340 -18.92 15.65 2.00
C THR A 340 -18.58 14.67 0.89
N SER A 341 -19.25 13.52 0.85
CA SER A 341 -19.08 12.52 -0.20
C SER A 341 -19.39 13.09 -1.58
N ALA A 342 -18.39 13.14 -2.46
CA ALA A 342 -18.53 13.52 -3.86
C ALA A 342 -18.95 12.32 -4.74
N SER A 343 -18.34 11.15 -4.55
CA SER A 343 -18.77 9.90 -5.20
C SER A 343 -18.57 8.65 -4.32
N ASN A 344 -19.40 7.64 -4.58
CA ASN A 344 -19.28 6.27 -4.05
C ASN A 344 -19.26 5.20 -5.17
N ASP A 345 -19.21 5.59 -6.44
CA ASP A 345 -19.08 4.68 -7.60
C ASP A 345 -17.64 4.60 -8.14
N GLY A 346 -16.69 5.17 -7.39
CA GLY A 346 -15.29 5.32 -7.76
C GLY A 346 -15.00 6.38 -8.83
N PHE A 347 -15.94 6.80 -9.68
CA PHE A 347 -15.67 7.78 -10.75
C PHE A 347 -15.68 9.23 -10.24
N HIS A 348 -14.94 10.10 -10.92
CA HIS A 348 -15.09 11.54 -10.79
C HIS A 348 -15.03 12.26 -12.17
N PRO A 349 -16.07 13.02 -12.58
CA PRO A 349 -17.35 13.21 -11.88
C PRO A 349 -18.12 11.88 -11.69
N PRO A 350 -19.09 11.83 -10.75
CA PRO A 350 -19.91 10.65 -10.52
C PRO A 350 -20.67 10.25 -11.79
N ARG A 351 -21.03 8.96 -11.89
CA ARG A 351 -21.82 8.40 -12.98
C ARG A 351 -23.19 7.88 -12.53
N ASP A 352 -23.60 8.20 -11.30
CA ASP A 352 -24.95 7.97 -10.73
C ASP A 352 -25.50 6.54 -10.93
N GLY A 353 -24.62 5.53 -11.01
CA GLY A 353 -24.99 4.13 -11.22
C GLY A 353 -25.18 3.71 -12.69
N GLU A 354 -24.66 4.48 -13.66
CA GLU A 354 -24.42 3.98 -15.02
C GLU A 354 -23.54 2.72 -15.02
N ASP A 355 -23.61 1.97 -16.12
CA ASP A 355 -22.67 0.89 -16.39
C ASP A 355 -21.22 1.45 -16.46
N PRO A 356 -20.28 0.97 -15.63
CA PRO A 356 -18.87 1.37 -15.70
C PRO A 356 -18.26 1.07 -17.09
N GLY A 357 -18.77 0.06 -17.79
CA GLY A 357 -18.23 -0.50 -19.03
C GLY A 357 -17.15 -1.54 -18.76
N ASP A 358 -16.37 -1.88 -19.78
CA ASP A 358 -15.20 -2.75 -19.65
C ASP A 358 -14.04 -2.08 -18.89
N ALA A 359 -13.22 -2.90 -18.24
CA ALA A 359 -12.04 -2.45 -17.51
C ALA A 359 -10.99 -1.86 -18.46
N PRO A 360 -10.41 -0.68 -18.18
CA PRO A 360 -9.37 -0.10 -19.01
C PRO A 360 -8.04 -0.85 -18.88
N ASP A 361 -7.56 -1.41 -19.98
CA ASP A 361 -6.24 -2.07 -20.08
C ASP A 361 -5.04 -1.12 -19.87
N ASP A 362 -5.24 0.19 -20.03
CA ASP A 362 -4.20 1.21 -20.09
C ASP A 362 -4.17 2.19 -18.90
N ALA A 363 -4.98 1.94 -17.87
CA ALA A 363 -5.05 2.80 -16.69
C ALA A 363 -3.80 2.72 -15.80
N LYS A 364 -3.32 3.88 -15.32
CA LYS A 364 -2.19 4.00 -14.38
C LYS A 364 -2.60 4.77 -13.12
N ALA A 365 -1.99 4.43 -11.99
CA ALA A 365 -2.24 5.05 -10.68
C ALA A 365 -1.40 6.33 -10.47
N ARG A 366 -1.93 7.31 -9.73
CA ARG A 366 -1.31 8.63 -9.50
C ARG A 366 -0.27 8.68 -8.37
N GLY A 367 -0.06 7.58 -7.64
CA GLY A 367 0.78 7.53 -6.43
C GLY A 367 2.16 6.90 -6.61
N LYS A 368 2.45 6.29 -7.76
CA LYS A 368 3.76 5.72 -8.08
C LYS A 368 4.44 6.55 -9.17
N SER A 369 5.57 7.16 -8.85
CA SER A 369 6.40 7.92 -9.80
C SER A 369 7.12 6.94 -10.72
N GLY A 370 6.44 6.51 -11.77
CA GLY A 370 6.89 5.46 -12.67
C GLY A 370 6.87 4.06 -12.05
N GLU A 371 7.59 3.14 -12.69
CA GLU A 371 8.11 1.92 -12.05
C GLU A 371 7.33 0.63 -12.39
N GLY A 372 6.64 0.58 -13.54
CA GLY A 372 6.47 -0.70 -14.24
C GLY A 372 7.86 -1.21 -14.63
N ASP A 373 8.17 -2.45 -14.22
CA ASP A 373 9.52 -3.01 -13.99
C ASP A 373 10.66 -2.27 -14.73
N TRP A 374 11.59 -1.68 -13.97
CA TRP A 374 12.76 -0.97 -14.49
C TRP A 374 13.54 -1.81 -15.51
N ARG A 375 13.49 -3.14 -15.37
CA ARG A 375 14.13 -4.14 -16.23
C ARG A 375 13.52 -4.21 -17.63
N ASP A 376 12.28 -3.75 -17.81
CA ASP A 376 11.53 -3.66 -19.07
C ASP A 376 11.42 -2.21 -19.60
N ARG A 377 12.10 -1.24 -18.98
CA ARG A 377 12.14 0.16 -19.46
C ARG A 377 13.33 0.39 -20.40
N PRO A 378 13.14 0.85 -21.65
CA PRO A 378 14.25 1.10 -22.55
C PRO A 378 15.04 2.34 -22.14
N TYR A 379 16.35 2.21 -21.92
CA TYR A 379 17.19 3.36 -21.58
C TYR A 379 17.25 4.36 -22.74
N GLU A 380 17.09 5.66 -22.43
CA GLU A 380 17.31 6.75 -23.39
C GLU A 380 18.70 6.63 -24.05
N GLY A 381 18.79 7.01 -25.32
CA GLY A 381 19.98 6.79 -26.15
C GLY A 381 20.15 5.35 -26.66
N SER A 382 19.83 4.33 -25.85
CA SER A 382 20.01 2.91 -26.23
C SER A 382 18.79 2.28 -26.92
N GLY A 383 17.58 2.71 -26.57
CA GLY A 383 16.32 2.14 -27.05
C GLY A 383 16.07 0.68 -26.62
N ARG A 384 16.82 0.16 -25.64
CA ARG A 384 16.77 -1.25 -25.20
C ARG A 384 16.65 -1.36 -23.69
N THR A 385 15.87 -2.33 -23.24
CA THR A 385 15.62 -2.57 -21.81
C THR A 385 16.83 -3.25 -21.14
N PRO A 386 17.01 -3.15 -19.81
CA PRO A 386 17.98 -3.95 -19.08
C PRO A 386 17.85 -5.46 -19.37
N ARG A 387 16.62 -5.97 -19.50
CA ARG A 387 16.35 -7.37 -19.83
C ARG A 387 16.77 -7.72 -21.27
N ASP A 388 16.60 -6.81 -22.25
CA ASP A 388 17.15 -6.95 -23.61
C ASP A 388 18.68 -6.92 -23.64
N LYS A 389 19.31 -6.15 -22.75
CA LYS A 389 20.77 -6.00 -22.64
C LYS A 389 21.41 -7.24 -21.99
N VAL A 390 20.78 -7.79 -20.96
CA VAL A 390 21.28 -9.00 -20.29
C VAL A 390 21.09 -10.26 -21.12
N ASN A 391 20.02 -10.34 -21.92
CA ASN A 391 19.82 -11.45 -22.86
C ASN A 391 20.69 -11.37 -24.15
N ASP A 392 21.54 -10.35 -24.30
CA ASP A 392 22.38 -10.14 -25.49
C ASP A 392 23.85 -10.51 -25.26
N PRO A 393 24.37 -11.57 -25.92
CA PRO A 393 25.78 -11.93 -25.85
C PRO A 393 26.74 -10.80 -26.27
N ASP A 394 26.38 -10.00 -27.29
CA ASP A 394 27.24 -8.93 -27.81
C ASP A 394 27.31 -7.71 -26.87
N TYR A 395 26.32 -7.57 -25.98
CA TYR A 395 26.34 -6.61 -24.87
C TYR A 395 27.16 -7.18 -23.70
N ILE A 396 26.87 -8.43 -23.29
CA ILE A 396 27.54 -9.06 -22.16
C ILE A 396 29.05 -9.22 -22.40
N ASP A 397 29.50 -9.72 -23.55
CA ASP A 397 30.94 -9.89 -23.82
C ASP A 397 31.69 -8.54 -23.98
N ARG A 398 30.97 -7.48 -24.35
CA ARG A 398 31.51 -6.11 -24.51
C ARG A 398 31.61 -5.35 -23.19
N HIS A 399 30.58 -5.45 -22.34
CA HIS A 399 30.49 -4.69 -21.08
C HIS A 399 30.97 -5.49 -19.86
N TYR A 400 31.13 -6.82 -19.97
CA TYR A 400 31.59 -7.69 -18.89
C TYR A 400 32.70 -8.63 -19.37
N TYR A 401 33.44 -9.19 -18.43
CA TYR A 401 34.32 -10.33 -18.63
C TYR A 401 34.03 -11.43 -17.60
N ARG A 402 34.31 -12.68 -17.97
CA ARG A 402 34.16 -13.83 -17.07
C ARG A 402 35.41 -13.95 -16.20
N ARG A 403 35.24 -13.95 -14.87
CA ARG A 403 36.30 -14.21 -13.89
C ARG A 403 36.00 -15.51 -13.16
N GLU A 404 36.96 -16.42 -13.08
CA GLU A 404 36.85 -17.60 -12.23
C GLU A 404 37.37 -17.29 -10.81
N LYS A 405 36.57 -17.65 -9.80
CA LYS A 405 36.89 -17.45 -8.38
C LYS A 405 36.21 -18.56 -7.57
N ASP A 406 36.97 -19.23 -6.70
CA ASP A 406 36.49 -20.30 -5.81
C ASP A 406 35.72 -21.43 -6.56
N GLY A 407 36.10 -21.73 -7.80
CA GLY A 407 35.45 -22.72 -8.67
C GLY A 407 34.11 -22.27 -9.27
N ARG A 408 33.77 -20.98 -9.16
CA ARG A 408 32.59 -20.34 -9.75
C ARG A 408 33.02 -19.32 -10.80
N VAL A 409 32.18 -19.11 -11.81
CA VAL A 409 32.38 -18.04 -12.79
C VAL A 409 31.50 -16.85 -12.41
N GLU A 410 32.13 -15.70 -12.22
CA GLU A 410 31.49 -14.39 -12.01
C GLU A 410 31.52 -13.58 -13.32
N LEU A 411 30.51 -12.74 -13.57
CA LEU A 411 30.62 -11.67 -14.57
C LEU A 411 31.09 -10.39 -13.87
N VAL A 412 32.16 -9.79 -14.38
CA VAL A 412 32.74 -8.55 -13.85
C VAL A 412 32.65 -7.48 -14.92
N TRP A 413 32.08 -6.32 -14.57
CA TRP A 413 31.99 -5.18 -15.50
C TRP A 413 33.37 -4.72 -15.96
N ARG A 414 33.55 -4.56 -17.28
CA ARG A 414 34.75 -3.96 -17.89
C ARG A 414 34.75 -2.45 -17.63
N SER A 415 35.25 -2.04 -16.46
CA SER A 415 35.52 -0.63 -16.23
C SER A 415 36.59 -0.14 -17.22
N GLN A 416 36.39 1.02 -17.84
CA GLN A 416 37.29 1.60 -18.85
C GLN A 416 38.68 2.02 -18.32
N ARG A 417 39.11 1.52 -17.15
CA ARG A 417 40.46 1.73 -16.62
C ARG A 417 41.47 0.69 -17.07
N GLU A 418 41.00 -0.47 -17.55
CA GLU A 418 41.84 -1.63 -17.88
C GLU A 418 41.64 -2.06 -19.34
N ASP A 419 42.08 -1.19 -20.26
CA ASP A 419 42.49 -1.60 -21.61
C ASP A 419 43.75 -2.49 -21.49
N VAL A 420 43.56 -3.74 -21.09
CA VAL A 420 44.61 -4.77 -21.04
C VAL A 420 44.45 -5.76 -22.19
N ASP A 421 45.58 -6.25 -22.70
CA ASP A 421 45.57 -7.34 -23.68
C ASP A 421 45.07 -8.66 -23.07
N SER A 422 44.92 -9.70 -23.90
CA SER A 422 44.50 -11.04 -23.46
C SER A 422 45.47 -11.74 -22.50
N ASN A 423 46.58 -11.09 -22.12
CA ASN A 423 47.61 -11.57 -21.21
C ASN A 423 47.74 -10.68 -19.96
N GLY A 424 46.91 -9.63 -19.81
CA GLY A 424 46.91 -8.69 -18.68
C GLY A 424 47.84 -7.47 -18.83
N ASN A 425 48.45 -7.24 -20.00
CA ASN A 425 49.33 -6.09 -20.22
C ASN A 425 48.54 -4.84 -20.64
N ALA A 426 48.73 -3.72 -19.94
CA ALA A 426 48.11 -2.45 -20.33
C ALA A 426 48.51 -2.00 -21.74
N LEU A 427 47.52 -1.71 -22.58
CA LEU A 427 47.72 -1.23 -23.95
C LEU A 427 48.25 0.21 -23.95
N PRO A 428 49.16 0.57 -24.89
CA PRO A 428 49.71 1.92 -24.97
C PRO A 428 48.64 2.91 -25.47
N GLY A 429 48.02 3.63 -24.54
CA GLY A 429 46.97 4.60 -24.83
C GLY A 429 47.39 5.67 -25.85
N GLN A 430 46.49 6.01 -26.77
CA GLN A 430 46.72 7.02 -27.80
C GLN A 430 47.00 8.39 -27.18
N ARG A 431 47.92 9.12 -27.82
CA ARG A 431 48.15 10.55 -27.59
C ARG A 431 47.60 11.34 -28.76
N ASP A 432 47.18 12.57 -28.52
CA ASP A 432 46.83 13.51 -29.59
C ASP A 432 48.07 14.05 -30.32
N ASP A 433 47.85 14.87 -31.34
CA ASP A 433 48.89 15.55 -32.11
C ASP A 433 49.78 16.50 -31.27
N ASN A 434 49.34 16.84 -30.05
CA ASN A 434 50.09 17.65 -29.08
C ASN A 434 50.88 16.80 -28.08
N GLY A 435 50.78 15.47 -28.16
CA GLY A 435 51.42 14.52 -27.25
C GLY A 435 50.72 14.35 -25.90
N ALA A 436 49.53 14.92 -25.71
CA ALA A 436 48.73 14.79 -24.49
C ALA A 436 47.97 13.46 -24.47
N LEU A 437 47.76 12.92 -23.26
CA LEU A 437 46.91 11.75 -23.06
C LEU A 437 45.44 12.18 -23.02
N THR A 438 44.76 12.13 -24.17
CA THR A 438 43.33 12.45 -24.29
C THR A 438 42.47 11.35 -23.69
N ARG A 439 42.38 11.32 -22.35
CA ARG A 439 41.34 10.57 -21.64
C ARG A 439 39.98 11.21 -21.92
N LYS A 440 39.27 10.73 -22.94
CA LYS A 440 37.80 10.85 -22.97
C LYS A 440 37.27 10.21 -21.68
N ARG A 441 36.57 10.99 -20.85
CA ARG A 441 35.63 10.46 -19.86
C ARG A 441 34.26 10.33 -20.53
N THR A 442 33.46 9.44 -19.96
CA THR A 442 32.22 8.86 -20.53
C THR A 442 32.48 8.00 -21.77
N ASP A 443 31.69 6.95 -21.91
CA ASP A 443 31.34 6.43 -23.22
C ASP A 443 30.47 7.46 -23.98
N GLU A 444 30.16 7.16 -25.23
CA GLU A 444 29.41 8.06 -26.12
C GLU A 444 27.89 8.03 -25.86
N TYR A 445 27.45 7.34 -24.80
CA TYR A 445 26.05 6.98 -24.54
C TYR A 445 25.58 7.09 -23.07
N GLY A 446 26.48 7.15 -22.08
CA GLY A 446 26.13 7.40 -20.67
C GLY A 446 25.42 6.24 -19.97
N GLU A 447 25.73 4.99 -20.33
CA GLU A 447 24.96 3.85 -19.83
C GLU A 447 25.33 3.44 -18.38
N PRO A 448 24.34 3.18 -17.50
CA PRO A 448 24.60 2.69 -16.15
C PRO A 448 25.00 1.20 -16.15
N LYS A 449 25.83 0.84 -15.18
CA LYS A 449 26.23 -0.55 -14.89
C LYS A 449 25.04 -1.34 -14.35
N LEU A 450 24.63 -2.41 -15.04
CA LEU A 450 23.66 -3.39 -14.53
C LEU A 450 24.36 -4.38 -13.58
N ASP A 451 23.73 -4.81 -12.48
CA ASP A 451 24.19 -5.97 -11.70
C ASP A 451 23.70 -7.27 -12.35
N VAL A 452 24.66 -8.07 -12.83
CA VAL A 452 24.42 -9.26 -13.66
C VAL A 452 25.19 -10.44 -13.10
N LYS A 453 24.47 -11.52 -12.79
CA LYS A 453 25.00 -12.74 -12.17
C LYS A 453 24.87 -13.90 -13.14
N LEU A 454 25.64 -14.98 -12.93
CA LEU A 454 25.57 -16.19 -13.74
C LEU A 454 24.76 -17.27 -13.03
N VAL A 455 23.66 -17.72 -13.64
CA VAL A 455 22.89 -18.91 -13.24
C VAL A 455 22.96 -19.91 -14.38
N ASP A 456 23.40 -21.14 -14.08
CA ASP A 456 23.61 -22.22 -15.06
C ASP A 456 24.41 -21.78 -16.32
N GLY A 457 25.36 -20.87 -16.11
CA GLY A 457 26.23 -20.30 -17.15
C GLY A 457 25.60 -19.18 -18.01
N LYS A 458 24.33 -18.83 -17.76
CA LYS A 458 23.60 -17.73 -18.41
C LYS A 458 23.66 -16.43 -17.58
N PRO A 459 23.78 -15.26 -18.22
CA PRO A 459 23.61 -13.97 -17.56
C PRO A 459 22.14 -13.77 -17.17
N VAL A 460 21.91 -13.30 -15.94
CA VAL A 460 20.59 -12.87 -15.41
C VAL A 460 20.79 -11.61 -14.58
N LEU A 461 19.78 -10.74 -14.49
CA LEU A 461 19.82 -9.60 -13.58
C LEU A 461 19.86 -10.11 -12.14
N ALA A 462 20.57 -9.40 -11.27
CA ALA A 462 20.72 -9.80 -9.88
C ALA A 462 19.41 -9.91 -9.10
N ASP A 463 18.41 -9.11 -9.48
CA ASP A 463 17.06 -9.13 -8.92
C ASP A 463 16.16 -10.22 -9.53
N ASP A 464 16.45 -10.67 -10.76
CA ASP A 464 15.72 -11.76 -11.43
C ASP A 464 16.13 -13.15 -10.85
N LEU A 465 17.07 -13.18 -9.89
CA LEU A 465 17.34 -14.36 -9.09
C LEU A 465 16.14 -14.65 -8.17
N PRO A 466 15.76 -15.92 -7.96
CA PRO A 466 14.91 -16.25 -6.82
C PRO A 466 15.62 -15.77 -5.55
N ALA A 467 14.85 -15.24 -4.59
CA ALA A 467 15.38 -14.91 -3.28
C ALA A 467 16.15 -16.12 -2.72
N PRO A 468 17.34 -15.91 -2.09
CA PRO A 468 18.15 -17.03 -1.59
C PRO A 468 17.29 -17.89 -0.67
N GLU A 469 17.44 -19.23 -0.77
CA GLU A 469 16.70 -20.16 0.11
C GLU A 469 16.79 -19.66 1.55
N PRO A 470 15.64 -19.52 2.25
CA PRO A 470 15.56 -18.77 3.50
C PRO A 470 16.63 -19.28 4.46
N TYR A 471 17.47 -18.35 4.94
CA TYR A 471 18.63 -18.67 5.76
C TYR A 471 18.15 -19.23 7.10
N TYR A 472 17.99 -20.55 7.17
CA TYR A 472 17.67 -21.27 8.40
C TYR A 472 18.88 -21.19 9.35
N PRO A 473 18.82 -20.45 10.47
CA PRO A 473 19.92 -20.41 11.42
C PRO A 473 20.13 -21.81 12.01
N LYS A 474 21.37 -22.31 11.94
CA LYS A 474 21.75 -23.63 12.47
C LYS A 474 21.77 -23.63 14.00
N GLY A 475 20.60 -23.64 14.63
CA GLY A 475 20.47 -23.66 16.09
C GLY A 475 19.05 -23.59 16.68
N SER A 476 17.98 -23.71 15.88
CA SER A 476 16.60 -23.64 16.39
C SER A 476 16.20 -24.90 17.18
N ASP A 477 16.59 -24.98 18.45
CA ASP A 477 16.22 -26.06 19.38
C ASP A 477 14.71 -26.07 19.66
N SER A 478 13.95 -26.86 18.88
CA SER A 478 12.50 -27.01 19.08
C SER A 478 12.19 -27.89 20.30
N ALA A 479 12.27 -27.31 21.49
CA ALA A 479 11.87 -27.98 22.74
C ALA A 479 10.34 -28.16 22.78
N PRO A 480 9.81 -29.37 23.01
CA PRO A 480 8.38 -29.57 23.24
C PRO A 480 7.97 -28.93 24.58
N TYR A 481 6.77 -28.37 24.66
CA TYR A 481 6.33 -27.65 25.84
C TYR A 481 6.12 -28.56 27.08
N PRO A 482 6.34 -28.03 28.30
CA PRO A 482 5.82 -28.63 29.53
C PRO A 482 4.30 -28.82 29.45
N ARG A 483 3.82 -29.98 29.91
CA ARG A 483 2.41 -30.42 29.77
C ARG A 483 1.39 -29.43 30.35
N ASP A 484 1.71 -28.77 31.46
CA ASP A 484 0.80 -27.83 32.13
C ASP A 484 0.59 -26.53 31.34
N VAL A 485 1.50 -26.20 30.42
CA VAL A 485 1.37 -25.05 29.53
C VAL A 485 0.84 -25.47 28.16
N GLN A 486 1.14 -26.69 27.70
CA GLN A 486 0.43 -27.31 26.57
C GLN A 486 -1.08 -27.33 26.85
N GLN A 487 -1.49 -27.80 28.04
CA GLN A 487 -2.89 -27.79 28.50
C GLN A 487 -3.51 -26.40 28.56
N ARG A 488 -2.73 -25.33 28.81
CA ARG A 488 -3.24 -23.96 28.81
C ARG A 488 -3.47 -23.43 27.39
N ILE A 489 -2.60 -23.75 26.45
CA ILE A 489 -2.80 -23.44 25.02
C ILE A 489 -4.01 -24.21 24.48
N GLU A 490 -4.14 -25.50 24.81
CA GLU A 490 -5.31 -26.33 24.49
C GLU A 490 -6.62 -25.76 25.08
N GLN A 491 -6.61 -25.30 26.34
CA GLN A 491 -7.77 -24.67 26.98
C GLN A 491 -8.16 -23.33 26.34
N GLN A 492 -7.18 -22.50 25.96
CA GLN A 492 -7.42 -21.23 25.27
C GLN A 492 -8.06 -21.49 23.89
N ILE A 493 -7.50 -22.43 23.14
CA ILE A 493 -8.00 -22.87 21.83
C ILE A 493 -9.42 -23.44 21.94
N GLU A 494 -9.70 -24.32 22.90
CA GLU A 494 -11.04 -24.88 23.10
C GLU A 494 -12.05 -23.80 23.55
N ALA A 495 -11.64 -22.84 24.38
CA ALA A 495 -12.49 -21.72 24.79
C ALA A 495 -12.84 -20.76 23.62
N ASN A 496 -11.91 -20.54 22.70
CA ASN A 496 -12.16 -19.77 21.47
C ASN A 496 -13.05 -20.56 20.49
N MET A 497 -12.76 -21.85 20.25
CA MET A 497 -13.61 -22.70 19.41
C MET A 497 -15.06 -22.76 19.94
N GLU A 498 -15.22 -22.89 21.25
CA GLU A 498 -16.52 -22.85 21.91
C GLU A 498 -17.21 -21.47 21.82
N ARG A 499 -16.46 -20.37 21.64
CA ARG A 499 -17.00 -19.07 21.29
C ARG A 499 -17.53 -19.05 19.84
N HIS A 500 -16.72 -19.44 18.85
CA HIS A 500 -17.17 -19.50 17.45
C HIS A 500 -18.39 -20.41 17.26
N ARG A 501 -18.47 -21.55 17.97
CA ARG A 501 -19.67 -22.43 17.98
C ARG A 501 -20.95 -21.72 18.42
N ARG A 502 -20.86 -20.76 19.34
CA ARG A 502 -22.00 -19.98 19.85
C ARG A 502 -22.31 -18.76 18.99
N GLU A 503 -21.35 -18.29 18.20
CA GLU A 503 -21.47 -17.11 17.34
C GLU A 503 -21.95 -17.45 15.91
N GLY A 504 -21.82 -18.71 15.46
CA GLY A 504 -22.86 -19.37 14.64
C GLY A 504 -22.42 -20.12 13.37
N ASP A 505 -22.70 -21.44 13.33
CA ASP A 505 -23.41 -22.13 12.24
C ASP A 505 -24.02 -23.42 12.81
N ASP A 506 -25.34 -23.58 12.74
CA ASP A 506 -26.12 -24.57 13.50
C ASP A 506 -26.10 -25.98 12.84
N ARG A 507 -24.91 -26.49 12.52
CA ARG A 507 -24.70 -27.83 11.96
C ARG A 507 -24.36 -28.84 13.06
N PRO A 508 -25.22 -29.84 13.35
CA PRO A 508 -24.96 -30.82 14.39
C PRO A 508 -23.89 -31.84 13.96
N LEU A 509 -22.63 -31.58 14.32
CA LEU A 509 -21.57 -32.60 14.24
C LEU A 509 -21.90 -33.75 15.21
N SER A 510 -22.07 -34.95 14.69
CA SER A 510 -22.33 -36.15 15.50
C SER A 510 -21.16 -36.45 16.44
N HIS A 511 -21.46 -36.68 17.72
CA HIS A 511 -20.49 -36.47 18.79
C HIS A 511 -19.50 -37.64 19.04
N GLU A 512 -19.53 -38.69 18.21
CA GLU A 512 -18.82 -39.95 18.42
C GLU A 512 -17.77 -40.19 17.32
N ASN A 513 -16.51 -40.40 17.72
CA ASN A 513 -15.29 -40.45 16.89
C ASN A 513 -14.97 -39.15 16.13
N ARG A 514 -14.15 -38.29 16.73
CA ARG A 514 -13.49 -37.18 16.04
C ARG A 514 -11.98 -37.43 15.87
N PRO A 515 -11.44 -37.39 14.65
CA PRO A 515 -10.04 -37.04 14.40
C PRO A 515 -9.72 -35.62 14.92
N SER A 516 -8.47 -35.18 14.80
CA SER A 516 -8.15 -33.76 15.02
C SER A 516 -8.71 -32.91 13.87
N ILE A 517 -9.00 -31.63 14.14
CA ILE A 517 -9.52 -30.69 13.12
C ILE A 517 -8.57 -30.56 11.92
N ALA A 518 -7.26 -30.75 12.13
CA ALA A 518 -6.28 -30.82 11.04
C ALA A 518 -6.52 -32.05 10.13
N ALA A 519 -6.80 -33.22 10.71
CA ALA A 519 -7.14 -34.43 9.95
C ALA A 519 -8.50 -34.32 9.25
N ASP A 520 -9.51 -33.70 9.89
CA ASP A 520 -10.79 -33.38 9.23
C ASP A 520 -10.55 -32.45 8.01
N ALA A 521 -9.71 -31.43 8.16
CA ALA A 521 -9.40 -30.48 7.09
C ALA A 521 -8.51 -31.04 5.97
N ASP A 522 -7.57 -31.94 6.29
CA ASP A 522 -6.78 -32.66 5.30
C ASP A 522 -7.63 -33.73 4.57
N HIS A 523 -8.63 -34.32 5.22
CA HIS A 523 -9.64 -35.18 4.59
C HIS A 523 -10.56 -34.39 3.64
N ALA A 524 -11.11 -33.25 4.06
CA ALA A 524 -11.88 -32.33 3.22
C ALA A 524 -11.08 -31.88 1.96
N ARG A 525 -9.78 -31.60 2.16
CA ARG A 525 -8.85 -31.31 1.06
C ARG A 525 -8.67 -32.51 0.13
N ALA A 526 -8.44 -33.71 0.67
CA ALA A 526 -8.28 -34.93 -0.13
C ALA A 526 -9.54 -35.26 -0.96
N GLN A 527 -10.73 -35.08 -0.39
CA GLN A 527 -12.00 -35.24 -1.13
C GLN A 527 -12.12 -34.24 -2.29
N TYR A 528 -11.80 -32.96 -2.07
CA TYR A 528 -11.79 -31.97 -3.16
C TYR A 528 -10.74 -32.29 -4.23
N ASP A 529 -9.53 -32.66 -3.83
CA ASP A 529 -8.43 -32.92 -4.76
C ASP A 529 -8.69 -34.23 -5.57
N GLN A 530 -9.36 -35.22 -4.98
CA GLN A 530 -9.93 -36.38 -5.70
C GLN A 530 -11.05 -35.96 -6.65
N ALA A 531 -12.06 -35.22 -6.19
CA ALA A 531 -13.18 -34.81 -7.03
C ALA A 531 -12.73 -33.91 -8.19
N LYS A 532 -11.67 -33.10 -8.00
CA LYS A 532 -10.98 -32.36 -9.07
C LYS A 532 -10.34 -33.31 -10.10
N ALA A 533 -9.68 -34.38 -9.66
CA ALA A 533 -9.12 -35.38 -10.59
C ALA A 533 -10.23 -36.07 -11.40
N GLU A 534 -11.32 -36.50 -10.75
CA GLU A 534 -12.48 -37.11 -11.43
C GLU A 534 -13.17 -36.13 -12.41
N ALA A 535 -13.24 -34.83 -12.08
CA ALA A 535 -13.73 -33.80 -12.99
C ALA A 535 -12.81 -33.59 -14.20
N ALA A 536 -11.50 -33.74 -14.06
CA ALA A 536 -10.54 -33.66 -15.16
C ALA A 536 -10.60 -34.92 -16.05
N GLU A 537 -10.62 -36.12 -15.46
CA GLU A 537 -10.74 -37.38 -16.20
C GLU A 537 -12.06 -37.50 -16.98
N SER A 538 -13.15 -36.96 -16.42
CA SER A 538 -14.46 -36.87 -17.11
C SER A 538 -14.57 -35.70 -18.10
N GLY A 539 -13.51 -34.90 -18.28
CA GLY A 539 -13.47 -33.78 -19.23
C GLY A 539 -14.37 -32.59 -18.87
N LYS A 540 -14.83 -32.50 -17.60
CA LYS A 540 -15.60 -31.34 -17.10
C LYS A 540 -14.73 -30.10 -16.89
N ILE A 541 -13.44 -30.30 -16.61
CA ILE A 541 -12.44 -29.23 -16.48
C ILE A 541 -11.21 -29.56 -17.33
N GLN A 542 -10.52 -28.52 -17.78
CA GLN A 542 -9.21 -28.62 -18.43
C GLN A 542 -8.07 -28.44 -17.40
N PRO A 543 -6.83 -28.84 -17.71
CA PRO A 543 -5.69 -28.69 -16.80
C PRO A 543 -5.40 -27.24 -16.37
N ASP A 544 -5.78 -26.28 -17.21
CA ASP A 544 -5.62 -24.83 -17.05
C ASP A 544 -6.89 -24.11 -16.55
N SER A 545 -8.00 -24.83 -16.31
CA SER A 545 -9.26 -24.22 -15.84
C SER A 545 -9.08 -23.45 -14.53
N SER A 546 -9.69 -22.26 -14.48
CA SER A 546 -9.58 -21.36 -13.33
C SER A 546 -10.22 -21.95 -12.07
N LYS A 547 -9.82 -21.46 -10.89
CA LYS A 547 -10.43 -21.86 -9.60
C LYS A 547 -11.96 -21.75 -9.61
N ARG A 548 -12.52 -20.73 -10.28
CA ARG A 548 -13.98 -20.53 -10.40
C ARG A 548 -14.66 -21.55 -11.32
N GLU A 549 -13.97 -22.09 -12.31
CA GLU A 549 -14.49 -23.15 -13.18
C GLU A 549 -14.39 -24.52 -12.51
N ILE A 550 -13.28 -24.77 -11.80
CA ILE A 550 -13.14 -25.97 -10.96
C ILE A 550 -14.24 -26.00 -9.89
N GLU A 551 -14.44 -24.93 -9.11
CA GLU A 551 -15.49 -24.88 -8.09
C GLU A 551 -16.93 -24.99 -8.65
N ARG A 552 -17.17 -24.71 -9.94
CA ARG A 552 -18.48 -24.94 -10.60
C ARG A 552 -18.67 -26.35 -11.17
N ALA A 553 -17.59 -27.12 -11.34
CA ALA A 553 -17.63 -28.46 -11.92
C ALA A 553 -17.70 -29.58 -10.87
N LEU A 554 -17.48 -29.21 -9.60
CA LEU A 554 -17.55 -30.06 -8.41
C LEU A 554 -18.94 -30.00 -7.76
N ASP A 555 -19.16 -30.85 -6.76
CA ASP A 555 -20.36 -30.84 -5.95
C ASP A 555 -20.33 -29.65 -4.95
N ASP A 556 -21.46 -28.97 -4.77
CA ASP A 556 -21.59 -27.85 -3.85
C ASP A 556 -21.23 -28.25 -2.40
N ASP A 557 -21.54 -29.48 -1.97
CA ASP A 557 -21.19 -29.95 -0.63
C ASP A 557 -19.66 -30.13 -0.47
N VAL A 558 -18.96 -30.64 -1.48
CA VAL A 558 -17.48 -30.79 -1.46
C VAL A 558 -16.79 -29.42 -1.49
N VAL A 559 -17.36 -28.46 -2.20
CA VAL A 559 -16.87 -27.08 -2.25
C VAL A 559 -17.15 -26.35 -0.92
N ALA A 560 -18.32 -26.58 -0.32
CA ALA A 560 -18.70 -26.00 0.97
C ALA A 560 -17.86 -26.58 2.13
N ASP A 561 -17.67 -27.90 2.18
CA ASP A 561 -16.89 -28.58 3.21
C ASP A 561 -15.42 -28.13 3.20
N LYS A 562 -14.80 -28.08 2.01
CA LYS A 562 -13.46 -27.49 1.86
C LYS A 562 -13.40 -26.03 2.31
N LYS A 563 -14.42 -25.21 2.01
CA LYS A 563 -14.45 -23.79 2.42
C LYS A 563 -14.62 -23.64 3.94
N TYR A 564 -15.45 -24.48 4.55
CA TYR A 564 -15.62 -24.56 6.00
C TYR A 564 -14.33 -24.98 6.70
N HIS A 565 -13.73 -26.10 6.29
CA HIS A 565 -12.48 -26.60 6.87
C HIS A 565 -11.26 -25.71 6.59
N ALA A 566 -11.20 -25.03 5.43
CA ALA A 566 -10.18 -24.01 5.18
C ALA A 566 -10.36 -22.80 6.12
N THR A 567 -11.58 -22.29 6.28
CA THR A 567 -11.88 -21.16 7.18
C THR A 567 -11.53 -21.50 8.64
N ILE A 568 -11.87 -22.70 9.10
CA ILE A 568 -11.49 -23.18 10.43
C ILE A 568 -9.97 -23.34 10.55
N ARG A 569 -9.29 -23.93 9.55
CA ARG A 569 -7.82 -24.08 9.56
C ARG A 569 -7.10 -22.73 9.60
N THR A 570 -7.62 -21.71 8.92
CA THR A 570 -7.09 -20.34 9.01
C THR A 570 -7.32 -19.75 10.40
N LYS A 571 -8.56 -19.64 10.89
CA LYS A 571 -8.87 -19.07 12.22
C LYS A 571 -8.14 -19.78 13.35
N LEU A 572 -8.24 -21.11 13.41
CA LEU A 572 -7.55 -21.93 14.41
C LEU A 572 -6.04 -21.81 14.28
N GLY A 573 -5.52 -21.62 13.06
CA GLY A 573 -4.11 -21.38 12.79
C GLY A 573 -3.65 -20.02 13.33
N GLU A 574 -4.38 -18.95 13.03
CA GLU A 574 -4.19 -17.57 13.50
C GLU A 574 -4.15 -17.54 15.04
N GLU A 575 -5.21 -18.05 15.70
CA GLU A 575 -5.30 -18.12 17.17
C GLU A 575 -4.22 -19.00 17.81
N THR A 576 -3.86 -20.14 17.19
CA THR A 576 -2.77 -21.00 17.68
C THR A 576 -1.42 -20.30 17.52
N GLY A 577 -1.22 -19.57 16.42
CA GLY A 577 -0.03 -18.75 16.18
C GLY A 577 0.10 -17.65 17.21
N GLU A 578 -0.96 -16.87 17.45
CA GLU A 578 -0.99 -15.77 18.42
C GLU A 578 -0.73 -16.26 19.86
N ALA A 579 -1.40 -17.33 20.29
CA ALA A 579 -1.21 -17.90 21.63
C ALA A 579 0.20 -18.48 21.84
N VAL A 580 0.82 -19.00 20.78
CA VAL A 580 2.22 -19.44 20.78
C VAL A 580 3.18 -18.25 20.77
N ALA A 581 2.85 -17.18 20.04
CA ALA A 581 3.63 -15.95 19.94
C ALA A 581 3.63 -15.16 21.26
N ASP A 582 2.47 -14.95 21.92
CA ASP A 582 2.42 -14.30 23.25
C ASP A 582 3.34 -15.01 24.22
N ARG A 583 3.21 -16.34 24.30
CA ARG A 583 4.03 -17.14 25.19
C ARG A 583 5.51 -17.06 24.82
N PHE A 584 5.87 -17.18 23.54
CA PHE A 584 7.25 -17.02 23.11
C PHE A 584 7.79 -15.66 23.55
N SER A 585 7.04 -14.57 23.33
CA SER A 585 7.46 -13.22 23.70
C SER A 585 7.68 -13.10 25.22
N ARG A 586 6.81 -13.69 26.06
CA ARG A 586 7.01 -13.75 27.53
C ARG A 586 8.24 -14.58 27.92
N ASP A 587 8.36 -15.79 27.37
CA ASP A 587 9.50 -16.70 27.60
C ASP A 587 10.82 -16.10 27.06
N PHE A 588 10.78 -15.19 26.07
CA PHE A 588 11.92 -14.48 25.49
C PHE A 588 12.29 -13.24 26.31
N ILE A 589 11.32 -12.39 26.66
CA ILE A 589 11.52 -11.18 27.49
C ILE A 589 12.24 -11.54 28.80
N SER A 590 11.73 -12.55 29.51
CA SER A 590 12.29 -12.97 30.79
C SER A 590 13.71 -13.56 30.69
N ARG A 591 14.11 -14.09 29.53
CA ARG A 591 15.48 -14.60 29.30
C ARG A 591 16.45 -13.50 28.88
N THR A 592 16.02 -12.62 27.96
CA THR A 592 16.89 -11.63 27.30
C THR A 592 17.06 -10.37 28.15
N TRP A 593 15.96 -9.79 28.66
CA TRP A 593 15.99 -8.57 29.49
C TRP A 593 16.00 -8.84 31.00
N ARG A 594 15.56 -10.03 31.43
CA ARG A 594 15.39 -10.44 32.85
C ARG A 594 14.30 -9.72 33.63
N GLU A 595 13.48 -8.92 32.93
CA GLU A 595 12.28 -8.30 33.47
C GLU A 595 11.16 -9.33 33.70
N ASP A 596 10.07 -8.88 34.33
CA ASP A 596 8.89 -9.70 34.55
C ASP A 596 8.28 -10.15 33.22
N ALA A 597 8.00 -11.46 33.09
CA ALA A 597 7.31 -12.05 31.94
C ALA A 597 5.85 -11.56 31.78
N ASN A 598 5.36 -10.73 32.70
CA ASN A 598 4.06 -10.09 32.68
C ASN A 598 4.04 -8.69 32.03
N THR A 599 5.08 -8.27 31.29
CA THR A 599 4.96 -7.11 30.38
C THR A 599 3.90 -7.41 29.32
N ASP A 600 2.71 -6.85 29.53
CA ASP A 600 1.62 -6.87 28.57
C ASP A 600 2.01 -6.07 27.31
N PRO A 601 1.49 -6.46 26.13
CA PRO A 601 1.85 -5.82 24.88
C PRO A 601 1.34 -4.37 24.84
N VAL A 602 2.22 -3.45 24.42
CA VAL A 602 1.90 -2.03 24.22
C VAL A 602 0.90 -1.89 23.07
N GLN A 603 1.05 -2.72 22.05
CA GLN A 603 0.04 -2.97 21.03
C GLN A 603 -0.15 -4.47 20.85
N THR A 604 -1.36 -4.94 21.10
CA THR A 604 -1.92 -6.16 20.49
C THR A 604 -2.96 -5.75 19.46
N ASN A 605 -3.15 -6.60 18.45
CA ASN A 605 -4.28 -6.49 17.52
C ASN A 605 -5.58 -6.92 18.22
N VAL A 606 -6.04 -6.13 19.19
CA VAL A 606 -7.29 -6.33 19.96
C VAL A 606 -8.51 -5.99 19.09
N GLY A 607 -8.69 -6.79 18.04
CA GLY A 607 -9.86 -6.78 17.17
C GLY A 607 -10.15 -5.44 16.52
N SER A 608 -9.41 -5.10 15.45
CA SER A 608 -9.80 -4.05 14.51
C SER A 608 -11.23 -4.35 14.01
N ALA A 609 -12.23 -3.63 14.55
CA ALA A 609 -13.62 -4.10 14.62
C ALA A 609 -14.36 -4.21 13.27
N GLY A 610 -13.68 -3.86 12.16
CA GLY A 610 -14.11 -4.09 10.78
C GLY A 610 -13.72 -5.46 10.20
N GLY A 611 -13.03 -6.33 10.95
CA GLY A 611 -12.84 -7.74 10.57
C GLY A 611 -11.81 -7.99 9.45
N ARG A 612 -10.72 -7.23 9.40
CA ARG A 612 -9.56 -7.44 8.51
C ARG A 612 -8.25 -7.46 9.31
N SER A 613 -8.05 -8.48 10.15
CA SER A 613 -6.79 -8.69 10.89
C SER A 613 -5.62 -9.12 9.98
N GLY A 614 -4.39 -9.01 10.49
CA GLY A 614 -3.21 -9.76 10.02
C GLY A 614 -2.55 -9.33 8.71
N ALA A 615 -3.12 -8.38 7.96
CA ALA A 615 -2.53 -7.94 6.69
C ALA A 615 -1.50 -6.82 6.84
N ASP A 616 -1.73 -5.86 7.76
CA ASP A 616 -1.18 -4.50 7.68
C ASP A 616 -0.61 -3.92 8.99
N GLU A 617 -0.68 -4.67 10.07
CA GLU A 617 -0.25 -4.32 11.43
C GLU A 617 0.68 -5.44 11.94
N PHE A 618 1.63 -5.14 12.82
CA PHE A 618 2.43 -6.19 13.48
C PHE A 618 1.54 -7.00 14.43
N ASP A 619 1.73 -8.32 14.56
CA ASP A 619 0.82 -9.14 15.37
C ASP A 619 0.90 -8.81 16.87
N GLN A 620 2.12 -8.58 17.39
CA GLN A 620 2.36 -8.11 18.76
C GLN A 620 3.56 -7.16 18.84
N ILE A 621 3.41 -6.06 19.58
CA ILE A 621 4.50 -5.16 19.97
C ILE A 621 4.58 -5.09 21.49
N ARG A 622 5.77 -5.36 22.04
CA ARG A 622 6.05 -5.22 23.47
C ARG A 622 7.25 -4.32 23.69
N GLU A 623 7.20 -3.56 24.78
CA GLU A 623 8.31 -2.74 25.25
C GLU A 623 8.76 -3.26 26.62
N PRO A 624 9.63 -4.30 26.69
CA PRO A 624 10.15 -4.82 27.96
C PRO A 624 10.91 -3.79 28.79
N VAL A 625 11.57 -2.82 28.15
CA VAL A 625 12.31 -1.71 28.77
C VAL A 625 12.10 -0.47 27.90
N ASP A 626 11.99 0.72 28.51
CA ASP A 626 11.78 2.00 27.77
C ASP A 626 12.83 2.20 26.66
N GLY A 627 12.37 2.31 25.42
CA GLY A 627 13.20 2.41 24.21
C GLY A 627 13.69 1.08 23.64
N GLU A 628 13.25 -0.08 24.15
CA GLU A 628 13.62 -1.41 23.67
C GLU A 628 12.36 -2.25 23.36
N PHE A 629 12.24 -2.68 22.10
CA PHE A 629 11.03 -3.25 21.53
C PHE A 629 11.24 -4.70 21.05
N LEU A 630 10.29 -5.57 21.42
CA LEU A 630 10.10 -6.88 20.79
C LEU A 630 8.87 -6.80 19.88
N VAL A 631 9.11 -6.93 18.57
CA VAL A 631 8.08 -6.98 17.54
C VAL A 631 7.96 -8.44 17.07
N THR A 632 6.80 -9.06 17.29
CA THR A 632 6.59 -10.50 17.04
C THR A 632 5.51 -10.70 15.98
N GLU A 633 5.83 -11.48 14.95
CA GLU A 633 4.89 -11.88 13.89
C GLU A 633 4.40 -13.31 14.18
N ALA A 634 3.09 -13.51 14.23
CA ALA A 634 2.47 -14.75 14.68
C ALA A 634 1.98 -15.58 13.50
N LYS A 635 2.56 -16.77 13.28
CA LYS A 635 2.13 -17.66 12.20
C LYS A 635 1.57 -18.98 12.71
N GLY A 636 0.38 -19.34 12.20
CA GLY A 636 -0.21 -20.64 12.44
C GLY A 636 0.62 -21.78 11.84
N PRO A 637 0.38 -23.04 12.26
CA PRO A 637 1.23 -24.19 11.94
C PRO A 637 1.21 -24.66 10.48
N TYR A 638 0.46 -23.96 9.62
CA TYR A 638 0.40 -24.16 8.18
C TYR A 638 0.42 -22.83 7.40
N ALA A 639 0.64 -21.69 8.08
CA ALA A 639 0.72 -20.37 7.46
C ALA A 639 2.16 -20.10 6.99
N SER A 640 2.30 -19.55 5.79
CA SER A 640 3.57 -18.98 5.31
C SER A 640 3.80 -17.59 5.89
N TYR A 641 5.03 -17.09 5.74
CA TYR A 641 5.28 -15.65 5.75
C TYR A 641 4.67 -15.02 4.49
N ASP A 642 4.16 -13.80 4.63
CA ASP A 642 3.43 -13.11 3.56
C ASP A 642 4.32 -12.10 2.81
N ASP A 643 4.04 -11.87 1.53
CA ASP A 643 4.81 -10.93 0.69
C ASP A 643 3.99 -9.66 0.39
N ARG A 644 4.44 -8.49 0.83
CA ARG A 644 3.86 -7.18 0.46
C ARG A 644 4.76 -6.45 -0.54
N TRP A 645 4.24 -5.42 -1.20
CA TRP A 645 5.11 -4.43 -1.86
C TRP A 645 5.85 -3.63 -0.80
N ASP A 646 7.10 -3.24 -1.08
CA ASP A 646 7.82 -2.28 -0.21
C ASP A 646 7.26 -0.85 -0.34
N MET A 647 7.72 0.08 0.52
CA MET A 647 7.22 1.47 0.55
C MET A 647 7.39 2.21 -0.79
N THR A 648 8.41 1.85 -1.59
CA THR A 648 8.61 2.40 -2.94
C THR A 648 7.61 1.82 -3.96
N GLY A 649 6.99 0.70 -3.61
CA GLY A 649 6.10 -0.05 -4.48
C GLY A 649 6.79 -0.75 -5.64
N SER A 650 8.13 -0.91 -5.58
CA SER A 650 8.98 -1.34 -6.71
C SER A 650 9.19 -2.86 -6.77
N ARG A 651 9.19 -3.53 -5.60
CA ARG A 651 9.33 -5.00 -5.49
C ARG A 651 8.45 -5.55 -4.38
N ARG A 652 8.13 -6.84 -4.47
CA ARG A 652 7.58 -7.59 -3.35
C ARG A 652 8.69 -8.04 -2.41
N VAL A 653 8.45 -7.88 -1.12
CA VAL A 653 9.34 -8.26 -0.01
C VAL A 653 8.58 -9.14 0.97
N GLN A 654 9.22 -10.21 1.41
CA GLN A 654 8.64 -11.17 2.36
C GLN A 654 8.72 -10.63 3.79
N GLN A 655 7.75 -11.01 4.62
CA GLN A 655 7.77 -10.77 6.07
C GLN A 655 9.08 -11.26 6.69
N GLY A 656 9.71 -10.41 7.50
CA GLY A 656 11.08 -10.59 7.96
C GLY A 656 12.18 -9.88 7.15
N HIS A 657 11.86 -9.27 6.00
CA HIS A 657 12.79 -8.38 5.29
C HIS A 657 12.70 -6.95 5.86
N PRO A 658 13.80 -6.17 5.96
CA PRO A 658 13.77 -4.79 6.48
C PRO A 658 12.69 -3.91 5.85
N ALA A 659 12.60 -3.90 4.51
CA ALA A 659 11.59 -3.11 3.80
C ALA A 659 10.14 -3.62 3.99
N TYR A 660 9.91 -4.85 4.48
CA TYR A 660 8.59 -5.29 4.93
C TYR A 660 8.24 -4.56 6.23
N PHE A 661 9.16 -4.61 7.20
CA PHE A 661 9.05 -3.94 8.50
C PHE A 661 8.79 -2.44 8.33
N ASP A 662 9.55 -1.76 7.46
CA ASP A 662 9.33 -0.34 7.10
C ASP A 662 7.91 -0.07 6.58
N THR A 663 7.36 -0.99 5.79
CA THR A 663 6.03 -0.87 5.18
C THR A 663 4.89 -1.21 6.14
N VAL A 664 5.16 -1.86 7.28
CA VAL A 664 4.21 -2.00 8.40
C VAL A 664 4.36 -0.82 9.35
N LEU A 665 5.58 -0.40 9.66
CA LEU A 665 5.89 0.75 10.51
C LEU A 665 5.30 2.06 9.96
N SER A 666 5.34 2.27 8.63
CA SER A 666 4.67 3.42 7.99
C SER A 666 3.14 3.38 8.04
N LYS A 667 2.52 2.21 8.25
CA LYS A 667 1.09 2.10 8.58
C LYS A 667 0.83 2.33 10.07
N LEU A 668 1.74 1.87 10.94
CA LEU A 668 1.71 2.21 12.36
C LEU A 668 1.84 3.72 12.58
N PHE A 669 2.64 4.44 11.78
CA PHE A 669 2.69 5.92 11.81
C PHE A 669 1.33 6.61 11.57
N ILE A 670 0.35 5.93 10.97
CA ILE A 670 -1.01 6.45 10.73
C ILE A 670 -1.95 6.14 11.91
N SER A 671 -1.79 4.99 12.58
CA SER A 671 -2.65 4.55 13.69
C SER A 671 -2.12 4.91 15.08
N ASP A 672 -0.81 4.81 15.30
CA ASP A 672 -0.07 5.23 16.51
C ASP A 672 1.29 5.85 16.12
N PRO A 673 1.32 7.16 15.79
CA PRO A 673 2.55 7.86 15.44
C PRO A 673 3.56 7.95 16.60
N GLU A 674 3.13 7.86 17.86
CA GLU A 674 4.06 7.93 19.00
C GLU A 674 4.84 6.63 19.14
N LEU A 675 4.15 5.48 19.09
CA LEU A 675 4.77 4.16 19.11
C LEU A 675 5.64 3.94 17.85
N ALA A 676 5.16 4.33 16.67
CA ALA A 676 5.94 4.25 15.43
C ALA A 676 7.24 5.08 15.50
N THR A 677 7.17 6.30 16.03
CA THR A 677 8.36 7.16 16.22
C THR A 677 9.36 6.51 17.17
N ARG A 678 8.90 5.98 18.31
CA ARG A 678 9.78 5.35 19.31
C ARG A 678 10.47 4.09 18.78
N ILE A 679 9.76 3.25 18.02
CA ILE A 679 10.34 2.08 17.33
C ILE A 679 11.34 2.51 16.25
N SER A 680 11.01 3.51 15.44
CA SER A 680 11.89 4.02 14.39
C SER A 680 13.20 4.58 14.97
N LEU A 681 13.11 5.35 16.07
CA LEU A 681 14.27 5.90 16.77
C LEU A 681 15.12 4.80 17.40
N ALA A 682 14.51 3.82 18.05
CA ALA A 682 15.22 2.68 18.64
C ALA A 682 16.04 1.92 17.59
N ARG A 683 15.44 1.63 16.42
CA ARG A 683 16.16 0.98 15.32
C ARG A 683 17.26 1.86 14.72
N GLN A 684 17.05 3.17 14.59
CA GLN A 684 18.10 4.07 14.12
C GLN A 684 19.32 4.03 15.05
N LEU A 685 19.09 4.07 16.38
CA LEU A 685 20.17 3.99 17.37
C LEU A 685 20.93 2.65 17.31
N ASP A 686 20.26 1.54 16.99
CA ASP A 686 20.91 0.23 16.78
C ASP A 686 21.83 0.22 15.55
N LEU A 687 21.44 0.91 14.46
CA LEU A 687 22.27 1.07 13.26
C LEU A 687 23.48 1.99 13.51
N GLU A 688 23.34 2.95 14.43
CA GLU A 688 24.42 3.89 14.79
C GLU A 688 25.43 3.31 15.78
N ASP A 689 25.00 2.50 16.76
CA ASP A 689 25.87 1.96 17.82
C ASP A 689 26.24 0.48 17.69
N GLY A 690 25.55 -0.29 16.82
CA GLY A 690 25.82 -1.70 16.58
C GLY A 690 25.58 -2.58 17.82
N ARG A 691 24.69 -2.17 18.73
CA ARG A 691 24.41 -2.85 19.99
C ARG A 691 23.96 -4.31 19.78
N THR A 692 24.36 -5.19 20.69
CA THR A 692 23.91 -6.59 20.72
C THR A 692 23.42 -6.98 22.13
N PRO A 693 22.16 -7.44 22.30
CA PRO A 693 21.11 -7.47 21.29
C PRO A 693 20.66 -6.04 20.90
N PRO A 694 20.10 -5.85 19.69
CA PRO A 694 19.51 -4.57 19.29
C PRO A 694 18.32 -4.23 20.20
N ARG A 695 18.03 -2.92 20.32
CA ARG A 695 16.83 -2.39 20.97
C ARG A 695 15.58 -2.91 20.27
N VAL A 696 15.56 -2.96 18.94
CA VAL A 696 14.43 -3.51 18.16
C VAL A 696 14.75 -4.92 17.70
N GLN A 697 14.08 -5.92 18.31
CA GLN A 697 14.15 -7.32 17.89
C GLN A 697 12.86 -7.71 17.16
N TYR A 698 12.99 -8.08 15.89
CA TYR A 698 11.89 -8.52 15.03
C TYR A 698 11.95 -10.04 14.86
N ILE A 699 10.91 -10.76 15.29
CA ILE A 699 10.93 -12.23 15.36
C ILE A 699 9.64 -12.82 14.81
N GLY A 700 9.77 -13.67 13.79
CA GLY A 700 8.67 -14.50 13.29
C GLY A 700 8.53 -15.77 14.13
N VAL A 701 7.35 -16.01 14.70
CA VAL A 701 7.05 -17.17 15.53
C VAL A 701 5.98 -18.02 14.84
N GLN A 702 6.41 -19.13 14.26
CA GLN A 702 5.53 -20.11 13.66
C GLN A 702 5.19 -21.20 14.67
N ALA A 703 3.91 -21.40 14.96
CA ALA A 703 3.46 -22.56 15.73
C ALA A 703 3.83 -23.88 15.00
N THR A 704 4.05 -24.96 15.74
CA THR A 704 4.29 -26.28 15.16
C THR A 704 3.45 -27.33 15.88
N ILE A 705 2.97 -28.33 15.14
CA ILE A 705 2.21 -29.47 15.68
C ILE A 705 3.05 -30.73 15.46
N LYS A 706 3.38 -31.44 16.55
CA LYS A 706 4.15 -32.69 16.55
C LYS A 706 3.37 -33.74 17.34
N GLY A 707 2.56 -34.53 16.63
CA GLY A 707 1.57 -35.41 17.24
C GLY A 707 0.57 -34.61 18.07
N ASP A 708 0.30 -35.06 19.29
CA ASP A 708 -0.58 -34.36 20.24
C ASP A 708 0.04 -33.09 20.85
N SER A 709 1.30 -32.77 20.56
CA SER A 709 2.00 -31.62 21.16
C SER A 709 2.06 -30.40 20.23
N ILE A 710 1.68 -29.24 20.77
CA ILE A 710 1.98 -27.94 20.19
C ILE A 710 3.39 -27.52 20.65
N GLY A 711 4.13 -26.86 19.76
CA GLY A 711 5.40 -26.19 20.01
C GLY A 711 5.57 -25.00 19.06
N TYR A 712 6.80 -24.55 18.83
CA TYR A 712 7.08 -23.43 17.94
C TYR A 712 8.42 -23.54 17.23
N GLN A 713 8.57 -22.75 16.17
CA GLN A 713 9.83 -22.37 15.54
C GLN A 713 9.88 -20.84 15.53
N ALA A 714 10.95 -20.27 16.08
CA ALA A 714 11.21 -18.83 16.03
C ALA A 714 12.31 -18.54 15.00
N THR A 715 12.12 -17.49 14.22
CA THR A 715 13.07 -16.95 13.24
C THR A 715 13.32 -15.50 13.60
N GLU A 716 14.52 -15.19 14.09
CA GLU A 716 14.98 -13.82 14.25
C GLU A 716 15.25 -13.21 12.87
N PHE A 717 14.76 -11.98 12.66
CA PHE A 717 14.83 -11.28 11.38
C PHE A 717 15.85 -10.14 11.45
N ASP A 718 16.77 -10.11 10.49
CA ASP A 718 17.77 -9.04 10.39
C ASP A 718 17.10 -7.74 9.91
N LEU A 719 17.23 -6.68 10.71
CA LEU A 719 16.72 -5.35 10.41
C LEU A 719 17.78 -4.41 9.83
N ASP A 720 19.05 -4.84 9.78
CA ASP A 720 20.10 -4.09 9.10
C ASP A 720 19.77 -3.94 7.61
N PRO A 721 20.08 -2.79 6.98
CA PRO A 721 20.13 -2.73 5.53
C PRO A 721 21.16 -3.75 5.02
N PRO A 722 20.86 -4.53 3.96
CA PRO A 722 21.75 -5.58 3.49
C PRO A 722 23.12 -5.00 3.13
N LYS A 723 24.13 -5.35 3.93
CA LYS A 723 25.48 -4.78 3.87
C LYS A 723 26.06 -4.96 2.47
N LEU A 724 26.13 -3.85 1.72
CA LEU A 724 26.69 -3.78 0.38
C LEU A 724 28.17 -4.17 0.45
N ASP A 725 28.48 -5.44 0.13
CA ASP A 725 29.77 -6.10 0.38
C ASP A 725 30.96 -5.21 -0.05
N PRO A 726 31.61 -4.52 0.90
CA PRO A 726 32.54 -3.45 0.56
C PRO A 726 33.82 -4.10 0.05
N LEU A 727 34.12 -3.85 -1.23
CA LEU A 727 35.18 -4.52 -1.98
C LEU A 727 36.46 -4.68 -1.14
N ARG A 728 36.77 -5.94 -0.85
CA ARG A 728 37.79 -6.41 0.09
C ARG A 728 39.19 -5.92 -0.28
N ASN A 729 39.53 -4.70 0.17
CA ASN A 729 40.86 -4.11 0.11
C ASN A 729 41.81 -4.85 1.07
N GLN A 730 42.22 -6.05 0.68
CA GLN A 730 43.32 -6.81 1.30
C GLN A 730 44.44 -7.00 0.29
N ASN A 731 45.23 -5.94 0.11
CA ASN A 731 46.62 -5.94 -0.36
C ASN A 731 47.23 -4.59 0.00
N ASP A 732 48.17 -4.57 0.95
CA ASP A 732 49.33 -3.67 1.06
C ASP A 732 49.94 -3.70 2.48
N ASP A 733 50.45 -4.88 2.89
CA ASP A 733 51.66 -4.93 3.73
C ASP A 733 52.39 -6.27 3.54
N ALA A 734 53.16 -6.38 2.44
CA ALA A 734 53.93 -7.57 2.08
C ALA A 734 55.29 -7.26 1.43
N GLY A 735 55.88 -6.11 1.77
CA GLY A 735 57.32 -5.87 1.77
C GLY A 735 58.04 -5.52 0.46
N GLU A 736 58.87 -4.48 0.54
CA GLU A 736 60.22 -4.55 -0.02
C GLU A 736 61.23 -3.88 0.93
N ARG A 737 62.27 -4.64 1.32
CA ARG A 737 63.41 -4.31 2.22
C ARG A 737 63.23 -4.57 3.73
#